data_AF-A0A948AWW6-F1
#
_entry.id   AF-A0A948AWW6-F1
#
_cell.length_a   1.000
_cell.length_b   1.000
_cell.length_c   1.000
_cell.angle_alpha   90.00
_cell.angle_beta   90.00
_cell.angle_gamma   90.00
#
_symmetry.space_group_name_H-M   'P 1'
#
loop_
_entity.id
_entity.type
_entity.pdbx_description
1 polymer ?
#
loop_
_entity_poly.entity_id
_entity_poly.type
_entity_poly.pdbx_seq_one_letter_code
_entity_poly.pdbx_strand_id
1 'polypeptide(L)'
;MGKGTDLLTRDTHGAAGLPSDAAAWFASVRGMDPEDAARALRVHEDLDVSDLNMAQHEIVWVVDLETRRLRSLSASAESVYGRSYAELLAYPGLMWEAVHAEDRGELAEFFAVCAVERACVRYFRVTRPDGEIRHLSERAVLVRDEHGRPVRAKGMQIDVTDEQRLTDTLDLFRFSIDKAQDAVFIMDTDFRFLEVNEAACRSLGYDKRELVGMKVPEVDVDFPPAALAEVLSRLRGEGSVLIDGRHKRQDGLVFPVEIAANLFEISGREFVCVFARDISKRKAAEVERRERIARLQRQKEAFERLSGDNGVHDGDRRSALKIICETGARTLEVERTSVWLLDDAQETLRCENLYERTSGDHLDNIVLDARQFPAYFAAIRSAHLVDAHAARTDPRTSEFAEGYLEPLGITSMLDVSIRMSGRLVGVVCFEHVGPSRTWTSEEAAFAGTIAEHVAHLMERCERQRREAELGEERRRLKTLIASLPGMAFRIRKADDWPVEFISDGSTELTGWTPYDLLGNRNVRHIDVVHPDDQKMVWETMDDALRNHHAYEVEYRIITKQGEEKWVWEKGQGVYDASGELMAAEGFVTDISGRIRAEQAMRDSEFRHRELFNNMRSGVAVFETDDGVDFRCTDLNKAGERIDGLNKSDILAGDAREVFPGFEKCGLLDVIKCVWSSGEPERVEAFVNRDDWGESWREAYVYKLPSGEIILVYEDVTENMKRQADLRLKQFSINQSSDAVFWIARDGTFIDVNKTACSNYGYNREELLRLGVFDLTDEYTSESWERRCQEVRKIGFQRKEGWHRDKDGKRFPVDISINHLEFEGHEYY
;
A
#
# COMPACT_ATOMS: atom_id res chain seq x y z
N MET A 1 18.31 -3.89 52.80
CA MET A 1 17.44 -3.74 51.63
C MET A 1 17.24 -2.24 51.42
N GLY A 2 18.31 -1.53 51.04
CA GLY A 2 18.67 -1.32 49.64
C GLY A 2 17.71 -0.28 49.07
N LYS A 3 17.83 1.00 49.44
CA LYS A 3 18.58 2.05 48.70
C LYS A 3 18.22 1.98 47.20
N GLY A 4 17.49 2.92 46.60
CA GLY A 4 17.63 4.37 46.76
C GLY A 4 18.76 4.88 45.88
N THR A 5 18.58 6.11 45.40
CA THR A 5 19.51 6.95 44.63
C THR A 5 19.71 6.54 43.18
N ASP A 6 19.16 7.26 42.20
CA ASP A 6 19.35 8.69 41.92
C ASP A 6 20.79 8.97 41.49
N LEU A 7 20.87 9.88 40.52
CA LEU A 7 21.96 10.81 40.32
C LEU A 7 23.18 10.39 39.48
N LEU A 8 23.46 11.33 38.58
CA LEU A 8 24.76 11.94 38.32
C LEU A 8 25.57 11.28 37.20
N THR A 9 25.51 11.88 36.01
CA THR A 9 26.46 12.92 35.55
C THR A 9 27.83 12.37 35.24
N ARG A 10 28.33 12.78 34.06
CA ARG A 10 29.57 13.54 33.82
C ARG A 10 30.07 13.15 32.43
N ASP A 11 30.08 14.05 31.45
CA ASP A 11 31.11 15.09 31.28
C ASP A 11 32.50 14.59 31.66
N THR A 12 33.34 14.32 30.66
CA THR A 12 34.61 15.07 30.40
C THR A 12 35.40 14.33 29.31
N HIS A 13 35.53 14.87 28.10
CA HIS A 13 36.46 15.93 27.66
C HIS A 13 37.90 15.47 27.35
N GLY A 14 38.26 15.61 26.07
CA GLY A 14 39.59 16.00 25.56
C GLY A 14 40.45 14.85 25.04
N ALA A 15 41.05 14.87 23.84
CA ALA A 15 41.24 15.87 22.79
C ALA A 15 41.82 15.12 21.54
N ALA A 16 41.75 15.50 20.26
CA ALA A 16 41.50 16.77 19.58
C ALA A 16 41.01 16.52 18.12
N GLY A 17 39.98 17.28 17.68
CA GLY A 17 39.52 17.58 16.30
C GLY A 17 39.24 16.39 15.36
N LEU A 18 38.00 15.96 15.11
CA LEU A 18 37.05 16.64 14.20
C LEU A 18 35.64 16.01 14.31
N PRO A 19 34.75 16.46 15.22
CA PRO A 19 33.33 16.11 15.18
C PRO A 19 32.41 17.30 14.86
N SER A 20 32.94 18.50 14.68
CA SER A 20 32.15 19.73 14.51
C SER A 20 32.24 20.37 13.12
N ASP A 21 33.10 19.88 12.22
CA ASP A 21 33.34 20.59 10.96
C ASP A 21 32.50 20.09 9.77
N ALA A 22 32.15 18.82 9.54
CA ALA A 22 31.51 18.42 8.27
C ALA A 22 30.07 18.98 8.04
N ALA A 23 29.20 18.94 9.07
CA ALA A 23 27.86 19.52 9.01
C ALA A 23 27.88 21.07 9.09
N ALA A 24 28.82 21.65 9.85
CA ALA A 24 29.11 23.09 9.84
C ALA A 24 29.82 23.54 8.54
N TRP A 25 30.39 22.60 7.79
CA TRP A 25 31.10 22.78 6.51
C TRP A 25 30.13 22.83 5.33
N PHE A 26 29.10 21.99 5.29
CA PHE A 26 28.00 22.19 4.33
C PHE A 26 27.17 23.46 4.64
N ALA A 27 27.01 23.81 5.93
CA ALA A 27 26.27 25.00 6.35
C ALA A 27 27.02 26.34 6.12
N SER A 28 28.35 26.39 6.20
CA SER A 28 29.10 27.66 6.05
C SER A 28 29.37 28.09 4.59
N VAL A 29 29.07 27.24 3.61
CA VAL A 29 29.23 27.55 2.17
C VAL A 29 28.10 28.48 1.68
N ARG A 30 27.08 28.72 2.50
CA ARG A 30 25.89 29.55 2.22
C ARG A 30 26.11 31.08 2.22
N GLY A 31 27.33 31.59 2.00
CA GLY A 31 27.55 33.05 2.14
C GLY A 31 28.78 33.67 1.50
N MET A 32 29.28 33.18 0.36
CA MET A 32 30.37 33.86 -0.36
C MET A 32 29.85 34.99 -1.26
N ASP A 33 30.47 36.17 -1.15
CA ASP A 33 30.25 37.32 -2.03
C ASP A 33 30.68 36.99 -3.48
N PRO A 34 29.84 37.27 -4.51
CA PRO A 34 30.13 36.94 -5.90
C PRO A 34 31.47 37.48 -6.45
N GLU A 35 31.99 38.60 -5.94
CA GLU A 35 33.25 39.17 -6.43
C GLU A 35 34.50 38.41 -5.95
N ASP A 36 34.45 37.77 -4.77
CA ASP A 36 35.54 36.94 -4.24
C ASP A 36 35.58 35.55 -4.91
N ALA A 37 34.45 35.10 -5.48
CA ALA A 37 34.41 33.90 -6.31
C ALA A 37 35.17 34.08 -7.64
N ALA A 38 35.06 35.26 -8.27
CA ALA A 38 35.70 35.57 -9.55
C ALA A 38 37.23 35.74 -9.47
N ARG A 39 37.77 36.12 -8.31
CA ARG A 39 39.22 36.36 -8.13
C ARG A 39 40.01 35.06 -7.86
N ALA A 40 39.35 34.03 -7.36
CA ALA A 40 39.93 32.70 -7.09
C ALA A 40 40.04 31.80 -8.34
N LEU A 41 39.41 32.17 -9.46
CA LEU A 41 39.40 31.42 -10.73
C LEU A 41 40.73 31.47 -11.53
N ARG A 42 41.79 32.10 -11.01
CA ARG A 42 43.05 32.36 -11.76
C ARG A 42 44.29 31.61 -11.27
N VAL A 43 44.18 30.72 -10.30
CA VAL A 43 45.32 29.91 -9.85
C VAL A 43 44.87 28.48 -9.71
N HIS A 44 45.10 27.66 -10.74
CA HIS A 44 45.41 26.22 -10.69
C HIS A 44 45.34 25.61 -12.10
N GLU A 45 46.45 25.66 -12.84
CA GLU A 45 46.84 24.60 -13.78
C GLU A 45 47.63 23.54 -12.99
N ASP A 46 47.64 22.32 -13.50
CA ASP A 46 48.27 21.09 -12.96
C ASP A 46 47.42 20.26 -11.97
N LEU A 47 46.38 19.62 -12.52
CA LEU A 47 46.07 18.18 -12.39
C LEU A 47 44.84 17.87 -13.25
N ASP A 48 45.08 17.36 -14.45
CA ASP A 48 44.10 17.08 -15.49
C ASP A 48 43.31 15.80 -15.17
N VAL A 49 42.04 15.93 -14.78
CA VAL A 49 41.07 14.82 -14.66
C VAL A 49 40.10 14.82 -15.85
N SER A 50 40.21 15.79 -16.76
CA SER A 50 39.34 15.94 -17.95
C SER A 50 39.53 14.84 -18.99
N ASP A 51 40.67 14.14 -18.97
CA ASP A 51 41.08 13.19 -20.01
C ASP A 51 40.75 11.72 -19.69
N LEU A 52 40.03 11.43 -18.61
CA LEU A 52 39.46 10.11 -18.37
C LEU A 52 38.13 9.98 -19.12
N ASN A 53 38.13 9.20 -20.19
CA ASN A 53 36.95 8.90 -21.02
C ASN A 53 35.95 8.04 -20.22
N MET A 54 35.18 8.68 -19.32
CA MET A 54 34.26 8.04 -18.37
C MET A 54 32.87 7.80 -18.98
N ALA A 55 32.18 6.74 -18.54
CA ALA A 55 30.84 6.41 -19.01
C ALA A 55 29.80 7.47 -18.57
N GLN A 56 28.78 7.71 -19.40
CA GLN A 56 27.73 8.75 -19.20
C GLN A 56 26.97 8.68 -17.85
N HIS A 57 27.06 7.56 -17.13
CA HIS A 57 26.32 7.32 -15.88
C HIS A 57 27.21 7.32 -14.63
N GLU A 58 28.51 7.60 -14.79
CA GLU A 58 29.47 7.66 -13.68
C GLU A 58 29.86 9.11 -13.39
N ILE A 59 29.64 9.54 -12.16
CA ILE A 59 29.98 10.88 -11.69
C ILE A 59 31.19 10.79 -10.81
N VAL A 60 32.29 11.46 -11.17
CA VAL A 60 33.45 11.62 -10.29
C VAL A 60 33.54 13.04 -9.82
N TRP A 61 33.73 13.21 -8.52
CA TRP A 61 33.85 14.51 -7.90
C TRP A 61 35.09 14.58 -7.01
N VAL A 62 35.68 15.76 -6.90
CA VAL A 62 36.79 16.09 -6.01
C VAL A 62 36.49 17.44 -5.36
N VAL A 63 36.37 17.48 -4.05
CA VAL A 63 36.18 18.70 -3.27
C VAL A 63 37.45 19.03 -2.51
N ASP A 64 37.84 20.30 -2.46
CA ASP A 64 38.86 20.82 -1.56
C ASP A 64 38.23 21.23 -0.23
N LEU A 65 38.71 20.63 0.85
CA LEU A 65 38.11 20.68 2.17
C LEU A 65 38.53 21.92 2.97
N GLU A 66 39.69 22.51 2.65
CA GLU A 66 40.19 23.73 3.29
C GLU A 66 39.49 24.97 2.72
N THR A 67 39.35 25.00 1.39
CA THR A 67 38.61 26.08 0.69
C THR A 67 37.10 25.83 0.61
N ARG A 68 36.64 24.62 0.95
CA ARG A 68 35.25 24.14 0.85
C ARG A 68 34.66 24.22 -0.58
N ARG A 69 35.50 24.09 -1.60
CA ARG A 69 35.13 24.24 -3.02
C ARG A 69 35.29 22.96 -3.81
N LEU A 70 34.38 22.69 -4.74
CA LEU A 70 34.49 21.56 -5.67
C LEU A 70 35.63 21.85 -6.66
N ARG A 71 36.71 21.09 -6.57
CA ARG A 71 37.93 21.25 -7.37
C ARG A 71 37.80 20.57 -8.73
N SER A 72 37.05 19.49 -8.81
CA SER A 72 36.76 18.78 -10.05
C SER A 72 35.42 18.07 -9.93
N LEU A 73 34.66 18.05 -11.01
CA LEU A 73 33.43 17.30 -11.15
C LEU A 73 33.41 16.76 -12.59
N SER A 74 32.88 15.57 -12.82
CA SER A 74 32.66 15.07 -14.18
C SER A 74 31.42 15.72 -14.77
N ALA A 75 31.42 16.00 -16.07
CA ALA A 75 30.29 16.59 -16.77
C ALA A 75 28.97 15.79 -16.62
N SER A 76 29.03 14.47 -16.42
CA SER A 76 27.88 13.58 -16.17
C SER A 76 27.05 13.94 -14.93
N ALA A 77 27.53 14.82 -14.05
CA ALA A 77 26.78 15.29 -12.88
C ALA A 77 25.55 16.12 -13.26
N GLU A 78 25.61 16.87 -14.37
CA GLU A 78 24.47 17.66 -14.86
C GLU A 78 23.27 16.77 -15.16
N SER A 79 23.51 15.62 -15.80
CA SER A 79 22.48 14.67 -16.21
C SER A 79 21.93 13.83 -15.07
N VAL A 80 22.43 13.94 -13.85
CA VAL A 80 21.89 13.21 -12.69
C VAL A 80 21.22 14.17 -11.72
N TYR A 81 21.87 15.30 -11.41
CA TYR A 81 21.34 16.27 -10.45
C TYR A 81 20.44 17.33 -11.08
N GLY A 82 20.35 17.42 -12.41
CA GLY A 82 19.46 18.37 -13.10
C GLY A 82 19.84 19.84 -12.92
N ARG A 83 21.12 20.12 -12.61
CA ARG A 83 21.71 21.44 -12.38
C ARG A 83 22.95 21.58 -13.26
N SER A 84 23.26 22.79 -13.73
CA SER A 84 24.42 22.96 -14.62
C SER A 84 25.74 22.70 -13.89
N TYR A 85 26.75 22.26 -14.63
CA TYR A 85 28.08 21.88 -14.17
C TYR A 85 28.76 23.08 -13.53
N ALA A 86 28.64 24.24 -14.18
CA ALA A 86 29.13 25.51 -13.66
C ALA A 86 28.45 25.90 -12.33
N GLU A 87 27.16 25.61 -12.18
CA GLU A 87 26.37 25.89 -10.97
C GLU A 87 26.70 24.92 -9.84
N LEU A 88 26.86 23.61 -10.12
CA LEU A 88 27.29 22.60 -9.15
C LEU A 88 28.74 22.80 -8.70
N LEU A 89 29.63 23.27 -9.59
CA LEU A 89 31.00 23.67 -9.24
C LEU A 89 31.03 24.93 -8.36
N ALA A 90 30.22 25.93 -8.70
CA ALA A 90 30.14 27.17 -7.94
C ALA A 90 29.48 26.97 -6.57
N TYR A 91 28.48 26.09 -6.47
CA TYR A 91 27.68 25.83 -5.27
C TYR A 91 27.52 24.32 -4.99
N PRO A 92 28.54 23.66 -4.42
CA PRO A 92 28.54 22.21 -4.24
C PRO A 92 27.47 21.67 -3.26
N GLY A 93 26.95 22.54 -2.37
CA GLY A 93 25.87 22.21 -1.43
C GLY A 93 24.56 21.80 -2.11
N LEU A 94 24.37 22.15 -3.38
CA LEU A 94 23.18 21.77 -4.16
C LEU A 94 23.08 20.25 -4.37
N MET A 95 24.21 19.53 -4.44
CA MET A 95 24.19 18.06 -4.54
C MET A 95 23.67 17.41 -3.25
N TRP A 96 23.96 18.03 -2.09
CA TRP A 96 23.47 17.57 -0.79
C TRP A 96 21.98 17.83 -0.62
N GLU A 97 21.51 19.01 -1.02
CA GLU A 97 20.09 19.37 -0.97
C GLU A 97 19.23 18.47 -1.87
N ALA A 98 19.81 17.92 -2.93
CA ALA A 98 19.14 16.99 -3.83
C ALA A 98 18.96 15.58 -3.25
N VAL A 99 19.66 15.18 -2.18
CA VAL A 99 19.51 13.82 -1.61
C VAL A 99 18.10 13.63 -1.08
N HIS A 100 17.48 12.48 -1.38
CA HIS A 100 16.15 12.18 -0.89
C HIS A 100 16.17 12.17 0.62
N ALA A 101 15.10 12.73 1.13
CA ALA A 101 14.96 13.20 2.46
C ALA A 101 15.27 12.10 3.51
N GLU A 102 14.68 10.91 3.36
CA GLU A 102 14.95 9.74 4.23
C GLU A 102 16.36 9.18 4.09
N ASP A 103 16.98 9.38 2.93
CA ASP A 103 18.29 8.84 2.63
C ASP A 103 19.41 9.79 3.14
N ARG A 104 19.07 11.05 3.49
CA ARG A 104 20.03 12.07 3.99
C ARG A 104 20.68 11.68 5.30
N GLY A 105 19.92 11.09 6.23
CA GLY A 105 20.45 10.64 7.52
C GLY A 105 21.51 9.57 7.33
N GLU A 106 21.16 8.54 6.55
CA GLU A 106 22.05 7.43 6.22
C GLU A 106 23.27 7.85 5.37
N LEU A 107 23.10 8.83 4.49
CA LEU A 107 24.18 9.34 3.64
C LEU A 107 25.12 10.28 4.41
N ALA A 108 24.61 11.05 5.39
CA ALA A 108 25.44 11.88 6.28
C ALA A 108 26.37 11.00 7.13
N GLU A 109 25.83 9.91 7.65
CA GLU A 109 26.60 8.89 8.36
C GLU A 109 27.62 8.23 7.43
N PHE A 110 27.24 7.91 6.19
CA PHE A 110 28.15 7.35 5.19
C PHE A 110 29.37 8.25 4.91
N PHE A 111 29.19 9.57 4.78
CA PHE A 111 30.31 10.51 4.59
C PHE A 111 31.18 10.71 5.84
N ALA A 112 30.55 10.70 7.02
CA ALA A 112 31.28 10.73 8.29
C ALA A 112 32.16 9.47 8.47
N VAL A 113 31.67 8.32 8.00
CA VAL A 113 32.41 7.04 7.99
C VAL A 113 33.51 7.03 6.91
N CYS A 114 33.26 7.58 5.72
CA CYS A 114 34.27 7.76 4.67
C CYS A 114 35.42 8.70 5.04
N ALA A 115 35.26 9.61 6.02
CA ALA A 115 36.32 10.48 6.56
C ALA A 115 37.39 9.72 7.36
N VAL A 116 37.07 8.49 7.79
CA VAL A 116 37.86 7.66 8.70
C VAL A 116 38.24 6.30 8.08
N GLU A 117 37.42 5.68 7.19
CA GLU A 117 37.67 4.34 6.58
C GLU A 117 37.76 4.28 5.01
N ARG A 118 38.32 3.16 4.48
CA ARG A 118 38.52 2.88 3.03
C ARG A 118 37.22 2.53 2.26
N ALA A 119 36.73 3.50 1.47
CA ALA A 119 35.88 3.38 0.27
C ALA A 119 34.72 2.33 0.29
N CYS A 120 33.55 2.71 0.84
CA CYS A 120 32.31 1.91 0.91
C CYS A 120 31.32 2.27 -0.22
N VAL A 121 30.42 1.36 -0.62
CA VAL A 121 29.41 1.57 -1.67
C VAL A 121 28.01 1.66 -1.05
N ARG A 122 27.23 2.70 -1.36
CA ARG A 122 25.88 2.92 -0.83
C ARG A 122 24.88 3.25 -1.92
N TYR A 123 23.66 2.75 -1.79
CA TYR A 123 22.54 3.10 -2.65
C TYR A 123 21.67 4.16 -1.96
N PHE A 124 21.33 5.24 -2.66
CA PHE A 124 20.48 6.32 -2.16
C PHE A 124 19.80 7.03 -3.32
N ARG A 125 18.73 7.75 -3.03
CA ARG A 125 17.96 8.49 -4.02
C ARG A 125 18.36 9.95 -4.01
N VAL A 126 18.32 10.59 -5.18
CA VAL A 126 18.38 12.05 -5.31
C VAL A 126 17.15 12.54 -6.05
N THR A 127 16.57 13.63 -5.55
CA THR A 127 15.45 14.35 -6.12
C THR A 127 15.98 15.56 -6.87
N ARG A 128 15.73 15.58 -8.18
CA ARG A 128 16.09 16.67 -9.07
C ARG A 128 15.22 17.93 -8.83
N PRO A 129 15.63 19.11 -9.31
CA PRO A 129 14.85 20.35 -9.18
C PRO A 129 13.47 20.30 -9.86
N ASP A 130 13.31 19.41 -10.83
CA ASP A 130 12.04 19.14 -11.53
C ASP A 130 11.17 18.08 -10.81
N GLY A 131 11.64 17.53 -9.69
CA GLY A 131 10.94 16.52 -8.88
C GLY A 131 11.27 15.07 -9.23
N GLU A 132 12.05 14.80 -10.28
CA GLU A 132 12.40 13.42 -10.67
C GLU A 132 13.34 12.76 -9.64
N ILE A 133 13.02 11.53 -9.23
CA ILE A 133 13.87 10.74 -8.33
C ILE A 133 14.80 9.82 -9.15
N ARG A 134 16.10 9.89 -8.86
CA ARG A 134 17.16 9.02 -9.40
C ARG A 134 17.78 8.18 -8.31
N HIS A 135 18.05 6.92 -8.61
CA HIS A 135 18.69 5.96 -7.71
C HIS A 135 20.19 5.90 -8.02
N LEU A 136 20.99 6.28 -7.04
CA LEU A 136 22.44 6.37 -7.17
C LEU A 136 23.14 5.36 -6.27
N SER A 137 24.23 4.81 -6.78
CA SER A 137 25.20 4.02 -6.03
C SER A 137 26.49 4.83 -5.85
N GLU A 138 26.84 5.27 -4.64
CA GLU A 138 28.01 6.11 -4.35
C GLU A 138 29.15 5.39 -3.62
N ARG A 139 30.38 5.82 -3.95
CA ARG A 139 31.62 5.46 -3.27
C ARG A 139 32.56 6.66 -3.11
N ALA A 140 32.96 7.06 -1.90
CA ALA A 140 33.83 8.22 -1.66
C ALA A 140 35.08 7.94 -0.79
N VAL A 141 36.14 8.77 -0.93
CA VAL A 141 37.43 8.72 -0.20
C VAL A 141 38.02 10.13 0.07
N LEU A 142 38.76 10.35 1.17
CA LEU A 142 39.45 11.62 1.46
C LEU A 142 40.95 11.65 1.09
N VAL A 143 41.48 12.84 0.79
CA VAL A 143 42.87 13.18 0.46
C VAL A 143 43.39 14.20 1.48
N ARG A 144 44.57 13.96 2.04
CA ARG A 144 45.17 14.76 3.14
C ARG A 144 46.49 15.39 2.69
N ASP A 145 46.91 16.48 3.33
CA ASP A 145 48.21 17.13 3.09
C ASP A 145 49.36 16.42 3.84
N GLU A 146 50.58 16.95 3.71
CA GLU A 146 51.78 16.44 4.40
C GLU A 146 51.69 16.52 5.93
N HIS A 147 50.71 17.27 6.48
CA HIS A 147 50.47 17.46 7.91
C HIS A 147 49.21 16.72 8.40
N GLY A 148 48.63 15.84 7.56
CA GLY A 148 47.52 14.97 7.91
C GLY A 148 46.15 15.66 7.95
N ARG A 149 46.09 16.95 7.62
CA ARG A 149 44.83 17.69 7.54
C ARG A 149 44.11 17.28 6.26
N PRO A 150 42.81 16.91 6.34
CA PRO A 150 42.03 16.57 5.17
C PRO A 150 41.90 17.82 4.30
N VAL A 151 42.58 17.80 3.16
CA VAL A 151 42.61 18.91 2.22
C VAL A 151 41.70 18.67 1.04
N ARG A 152 41.35 17.42 0.68
CA ARG A 152 40.35 17.09 -0.37
C ARG A 152 39.52 15.85 -0.07
N ALA A 153 38.37 15.69 -0.74
CA ALA A 153 37.56 14.48 -0.79
C ALA A 153 37.28 14.14 -2.25
N LYS A 154 37.30 12.87 -2.66
CA LYS A 154 36.91 12.44 -4.01
C LYS A 154 36.01 11.21 -3.97
N GLY A 155 34.97 11.17 -4.81
CA GLY A 155 34.04 10.06 -4.87
C GLY A 155 33.53 9.77 -6.28
N MET A 156 32.88 8.63 -6.44
CA MET A 156 32.25 8.16 -7.67
C MET A 156 30.80 7.75 -7.40
N GLN A 157 29.87 8.19 -8.23
CA GLN A 157 28.45 7.83 -8.16
C GLN A 157 28.00 7.17 -9.47
N ILE A 158 27.17 6.13 -9.41
CA ILE A 158 26.62 5.44 -10.58
C ILE A 158 25.09 5.52 -10.53
N ASP A 159 24.46 6.01 -11.60
CA ASP A 159 22.99 5.95 -11.73
C ASP A 159 22.54 4.51 -12.07
N VAL A 160 21.72 3.91 -11.21
CA VAL A 160 21.18 2.54 -11.35
C VAL A 160 19.66 2.51 -11.57
N THR A 161 19.05 3.66 -11.86
CA THR A 161 17.59 3.84 -11.95
C THR A 161 16.94 2.95 -13.00
N ASP A 162 17.56 2.81 -14.17
CA ASP A 162 16.97 2.05 -15.29
C ASP A 162 16.98 0.54 -15.04
N GLU A 163 18.03 -0.01 -14.41
CA GLU A 163 18.16 -1.46 -14.15
C GLU A 163 17.14 -1.96 -13.11
N GLN A 164 16.82 -1.11 -12.12
CA GLN A 164 15.83 -1.43 -11.10
C GLN A 164 14.40 -1.35 -11.65
N ARG A 165 14.07 -0.26 -12.37
CA ARG A 165 12.80 -0.17 -13.12
C ARG A 165 12.66 -1.33 -14.09
N LEU A 166 13.79 -1.80 -14.64
CA LEU A 166 13.89 -3.00 -15.45
C LEU A 166 13.20 -4.21 -14.84
N THR A 167 13.72 -4.62 -13.71
CA THR A 167 13.43 -5.92 -13.11
C THR A 167 11.99 -6.09 -12.66
N ASP A 168 11.41 -5.04 -12.07
CA ASP A 168 10.09 -5.11 -11.46
C ASP A 168 8.98 -5.17 -12.52
N THR A 169 9.27 -4.63 -13.71
CA THR A 169 8.38 -4.58 -14.86
C THR A 169 8.29 -5.92 -15.63
N LEU A 170 9.16 -6.94 -15.44
CA LEU A 170 8.89 -8.28 -16.01
C LEU A 170 7.98 -9.16 -15.20
N ASP A 171 8.27 -9.25 -13.91
CA ASP A 171 7.68 -10.30 -13.08
C ASP A 171 6.16 -10.09 -12.98
N LEU A 172 5.74 -8.82 -13.04
CA LEU A 172 4.36 -8.38 -13.10
C LEU A 172 3.66 -8.65 -14.44
N PHE A 173 4.38 -8.69 -15.57
CA PHE A 173 3.76 -9.02 -16.86
C PHE A 173 3.42 -10.49 -17.01
N ARG A 174 4.38 -11.36 -16.68
CA ARG A 174 4.26 -12.81 -16.96
C ARG A 174 3.05 -13.39 -16.23
N PHE A 175 2.78 -12.87 -15.04
CA PHE A 175 1.61 -13.21 -14.25
C PHE A 175 0.29 -12.76 -14.90
N SER A 176 0.28 -11.62 -15.60
CA SER A 176 -0.93 -11.01 -16.16
C SER A 176 -1.50 -11.79 -17.37
N ILE A 177 -0.65 -12.32 -18.26
CA ILE A 177 -1.11 -13.10 -19.44
C ILE A 177 -1.70 -14.46 -19.04
N ASP A 178 -1.09 -15.14 -18.09
CA ASP A 178 -1.56 -16.46 -17.64
C ASP A 178 -2.93 -16.41 -16.95
N LYS A 179 -3.28 -15.24 -16.39
CA LYS A 179 -4.55 -15.00 -15.70
C LYS A 179 -5.62 -14.33 -16.56
N ALA A 180 -5.36 -14.08 -17.85
CA ALA A 180 -6.35 -13.49 -18.76
C ALA A 180 -7.58 -14.40 -18.95
N GLN A 181 -8.76 -13.77 -19.08
CA GLN A 181 -10.04 -14.50 -19.20
C GLN A 181 -10.31 -15.04 -20.60
N ASP A 182 -9.90 -14.32 -21.65
CA ASP A 182 -10.07 -14.77 -23.03
C ASP A 182 -9.04 -15.84 -23.38
N ALA A 183 -9.42 -16.74 -24.29
CA ALA A 183 -8.51 -17.76 -24.81
C ALA A 183 -7.45 -17.09 -25.69
N VAL A 184 -6.18 -17.18 -25.28
CA VAL A 184 -5.05 -16.57 -26.01
C VAL A 184 -4.18 -17.65 -26.64
N PHE A 185 -3.87 -17.48 -27.92
CA PHE A 185 -3.02 -18.35 -28.71
C PHE A 185 -1.92 -17.55 -29.39
N ILE A 186 -0.66 -17.92 -29.19
CA ILE A 186 0.48 -17.46 -29.98
C ILE A 186 0.83 -18.55 -30.97
N MET A 187 0.96 -18.20 -32.24
CA MET A 187 1.23 -19.14 -33.32
C MET A 187 2.24 -18.59 -34.33
N ASP A 188 2.86 -19.49 -35.09
CA ASP A 188 3.67 -19.12 -36.25
C ASP A 188 2.80 -18.71 -37.45
N THR A 189 3.45 -18.28 -38.53
CA THR A 189 2.79 -17.90 -39.79
C THR A 189 2.24 -19.10 -40.58
N ASP A 190 2.47 -20.34 -40.14
CA ASP A 190 1.78 -21.54 -40.64
C ASP A 190 0.54 -21.90 -39.78
N PHE A 191 0.15 -20.97 -38.88
CA PHE A 191 -0.93 -21.06 -37.89
C PHE A 191 -0.84 -22.28 -36.98
N ARG A 192 0.40 -22.65 -36.61
CA ARG A 192 0.66 -23.67 -35.59
C ARG A 192 0.82 -23.00 -34.23
N PHE A 193 0.07 -23.46 -33.23
CA PHE A 193 0.15 -22.93 -31.87
C PHE A 193 1.53 -23.21 -31.26
N LEU A 194 2.22 -22.16 -30.84
CA LEU A 194 3.52 -22.22 -30.15
C LEU A 194 3.35 -22.07 -28.64
N GLU A 195 2.41 -21.23 -28.23
CA GLU A 195 2.09 -20.98 -26.83
C GLU A 195 0.59 -20.72 -26.69
N VAL A 196 0.00 -21.21 -25.60
CA VAL A 196 -1.39 -20.94 -25.23
C VAL A 196 -1.47 -20.63 -23.75
N ASN A 197 -2.41 -19.77 -23.37
CA ASN A 197 -2.70 -19.50 -21.96
C ASN A 197 -3.64 -20.58 -21.38
N GLU A 198 -3.86 -20.58 -20.07
CA GLU A 198 -4.75 -21.55 -19.44
C GLU A 198 -6.21 -21.41 -19.90
N ALA A 199 -6.66 -20.21 -20.24
CA ALA A 199 -8.03 -19.98 -20.69
C ALA A 199 -8.33 -20.65 -22.04
N ALA A 200 -7.36 -20.67 -22.96
CA ALA A 200 -7.43 -21.42 -24.21
C ALA A 200 -7.59 -22.93 -23.98
N CYS A 201 -6.81 -23.48 -23.05
CA CYS A 201 -6.90 -24.90 -22.67
C CYS A 201 -8.30 -25.24 -22.15
N ARG A 202 -8.83 -24.44 -21.21
CA ARG A 202 -10.18 -24.63 -20.66
C ARG A 202 -11.30 -24.46 -21.69
N SER A 203 -11.19 -23.47 -22.57
CA SER A 203 -12.22 -23.15 -23.56
C SER A 203 -12.35 -24.24 -24.63
N LEU A 204 -11.25 -24.86 -25.05
CA LEU A 204 -11.27 -25.93 -26.05
C LEU A 204 -11.31 -27.34 -25.46
N GLY A 205 -10.92 -27.48 -24.20
CA GLY A 205 -10.91 -28.74 -23.45
C GLY A 205 -9.63 -29.57 -23.60
N TYR A 206 -8.62 -29.07 -24.31
CA TYR A 206 -7.32 -29.75 -24.52
C TYR A 206 -6.27 -29.29 -23.51
N ASP A 207 -5.28 -30.14 -23.20
CA ASP A 207 -4.13 -29.73 -22.39
C ASP A 207 -3.15 -28.84 -23.17
N LYS A 208 -2.40 -27.97 -22.47
CA LYS A 208 -1.41 -27.05 -23.09
C LYS A 208 -0.41 -27.79 -23.99
N ARG A 209 0.05 -28.97 -23.57
CA ARG A 209 1.00 -29.80 -24.35
C ARG A 209 0.39 -30.39 -25.61
N GLU A 210 -0.92 -30.57 -25.64
CA GLU A 210 -1.66 -31.09 -26.80
C GLU A 210 -1.98 -29.94 -27.77
N LEU A 211 -2.39 -28.78 -27.25
CA LEU A 211 -2.65 -27.59 -28.05
C LEU A 211 -1.39 -27.05 -28.71
N VAL A 212 -0.27 -26.98 -28.00
CA VAL A 212 1.00 -26.55 -28.59
C VAL A 212 1.42 -27.56 -29.66
N GLY A 213 1.45 -27.08 -30.90
CA GLY A 213 1.70 -27.89 -32.08
C GLY A 213 0.46 -28.18 -32.95
N MET A 214 -0.77 -27.99 -32.47
CA MET A 214 -1.98 -28.07 -33.31
C MET A 214 -2.10 -26.86 -34.24
N LYS A 215 -2.92 -26.99 -35.29
CA LYS A 215 -3.25 -25.90 -36.22
C LYS A 215 -4.68 -25.41 -36.07
N VAL A 216 -4.92 -24.12 -36.37
CA VAL A 216 -6.25 -23.46 -36.28
C VAL A 216 -7.42 -24.25 -36.92
N PRO A 217 -7.30 -24.84 -38.13
CA PRO A 217 -8.41 -25.58 -38.74
C PRO A 217 -8.85 -26.83 -37.98
N GLU A 218 -8.04 -27.30 -37.02
CA GLU A 218 -8.40 -28.44 -36.15
C GLU A 218 -9.36 -28.02 -35.02
N VAL A 219 -9.52 -26.71 -34.80
CA VAL A 219 -10.30 -26.11 -33.71
C VAL A 219 -11.47 -25.27 -34.23
N ASP A 220 -11.24 -24.42 -35.22
CA ASP A 220 -12.29 -23.58 -35.82
C ASP A 220 -12.96 -24.32 -36.99
N VAL A 221 -14.25 -24.64 -36.82
CA VAL A 221 -15.01 -25.42 -37.81
C VAL A 221 -15.36 -24.63 -39.06
N ASP A 222 -15.34 -23.30 -38.96
CA ASP A 222 -15.69 -22.40 -40.06
C ASP A 222 -14.45 -21.93 -40.84
N PHE A 223 -13.24 -22.44 -40.52
CA PHE A 223 -11.95 -22.02 -41.11
C PHE A 223 -11.47 -22.93 -42.27
N PRO A 224 -11.58 -22.55 -43.56
CA PRO A 224 -11.13 -23.37 -44.68
C PRO A 224 -9.61 -23.27 -44.91
N PRO A 225 -8.90 -24.35 -45.31
CA PRO A 225 -7.45 -24.31 -45.54
C PRO A 225 -6.98 -23.30 -46.60
N ALA A 226 -7.85 -22.95 -47.57
CA ALA A 226 -7.57 -21.96 -48.60
C ALA A 226 -7.59 -20.50 -48.08
N ALA A 227 -8.21 -20.25 -46.91
CA ALA A 227 -8.31 -18.92 -46.29
C ALA A 227 -7.03 -18.50 -45.54
N LEU A 228 -6.09 -19.43 -45.32
CA LEU A 228 -4.85 -19.20 -44.56
C LEU A 228 -4.01 -18.04 -45.13
N ALA A 229 -3.80 -18.05 -46.45
CA ALA A 229 -3.03 -17.04 -47.14
C ALA A 229 -3.75 -15.67 -47.18
N GLU A 230 -5.09 -15.68 -47.22
CA GLU A 230 -5.89 -14.46 -47.24
C GLU A 230 -5.89 -13.77 -45.87
N VAL A 231 -6.08 -14.53 -44.79
CA VAL A 231 -6.02 -14.00 -43.42
C VAL A 231 -4.61 -13.48 -43.10
N LEU A 232 -3.53 -14.16 -43.50
CA LEU A 232 -2.16 -13.63 -43.33
C LEU A 232 -1.89 -12.38 -44.16
N SER A 233 -2.38 -12.33 -45.40
CA SER A 233 -2.24 -11.14 -46.23
C SER A 233 -2.97 -9.94 -45.61
N ARG A 234 -4.17 -10.16 -45.06
CA ARG A 234 -4.92 -9.14 -44.30
C ARG A 234 -4.20 -8.73 -43.02
N LEU A 235 -3.67 -9.67 -42.25
CA LEU A 235 -2.90 -9.39 -41.03
C LEU A 235 -1.60 -8.62 -41.32
N ARG A 236 -0.86 -8.96 -42.38
CA ARG A 236 0.33 -8.18 -42.82
C ARG A 236 -0.01 -6.79 -43.33
N GLY A 237 -1.22 -6.58 -43.84
CA GLY A 237 -1.70 -5.28 -44.32
C GLY A 237 -2.29 -4.38 -43.21
N GLU A 238 -3.14 -4.96 -42.35
CA GLU A 238 -3.99 -4.24 -41.38
C GLU A 238 -3.47 -4.35 -39.93
N GLY A 239 -2.51 -5.25 -39.65
CA GLY A 239 -1.93 -5.50 -38.33
C GLY A 239 -2.83 -6.30 -37.37
N SER A 240 -4.16 -6.14 -37.48
CA SER A 240 -5.17 -6.84 -36.66
C SER A 240 -6.47 -7.12 -37.42
N VAL A 241 -7.21 -8.17 -37.06
CA VAL A 241 -8.47 -8.57 -37.70
C VAL A 241 -9.46 -9.11 -36.66
N LEU A 242 -10.74 -8.73 -36.77
CA LEU A 242 -11.87 -9.26 -35.98
C LEU A 242 -12.81 -10.07 -36.87
N ILE A 243 -13.15 -11.29 -36.47
CA ILE A 243 -14.07 -12.18 -37.18
C ILE A 243 -14.96 -12.97 -36.20
N ASP A 244 -16.19 -13.27 -36.61
CA ASP A 244 -17.03 -14.25 -35.94
C ASP A 244 -16.71 -15.64 -36.48
N GLY A 245 -16.68 -16.63 -35.59
CA GLY A 245 -16.40 -18.02 -35.93
C GLY A 245 -17.17 -18.99 -35.03
N ARG A 246 -16.91 -20.28 -35.22
CA ARG A 246 -17.41 -21.32 -34.32
C ARG A 246 -16.29 -22.26 -33.98
N HIS A 247 -16.00 -22.37 -32.70
CA HIS A 247 -15.00 -23.31 -32.22
C HIS A 247 -15.65 -24.64 -31.87
N LYS A 248 -14.87 -25.70 -32.07
CA LYS A 248 -15.19 -27.05 -31.68
C LYS A 248 -14.27 -27.49 -30.54
N ARG A 249 -14.88 -27.99 -29.47
CA ARG A 249 -14.17 -28.56 -28.32
C ARG A 249 -13.65 -29.97 -28.62
N GLN A 250 -12.74 -30.47 -27.79
CA GLN A 250 -12.27 -31.87 -27.85
C GLN A 250 -13.44 -32.89 -27.76
N ASP A 251 -14.50 -32.57 -27.01
CA ASP A 251 -15.71 -33.40 -26.87
C ASP A 251 -16.69 -33.33 -28.07
N GLY A 252 -16.45 -32.42 -29.02
CA GLY A 252 -17.24 -32.23 -30.22
C GLY A 252 -18.33 -31.15 -30.17
N LEU A 253 -18.58 -30.49 -29.03
CA LEU A 253 -19.55 -29.40 -28.93
C LEU A 253 -19.09 -28.17 -29.74
N VAL A 254 -19.99 -27.59 -30.52
CA VAL A 254 -19.75 -26.39 -31.33
C VAL A 254 -20.48 -25.20 -30.71
N PHE A 255 -19.76 -24.08 -30.54
CA PHE A 255 -20.29 -22.87 -29.91
C PHE A 255 -19.83 -21.61 -30.67
N PRO A 256 -20.65 -20.55 -30.70
CA PRO A 256 -20.30 -19.30 -31.37
C PRO A 256 -19.19 -18.57 -30.62
N VAL A 257 -18.18 -18.13 -31.37
CA VAL A 257 -17.07 -17.32 -30.87
C VAL A 257 -16.86 -16.03 -31.66
N GLU A 258 -16.34 -15.02 -30.98
CA GLU A 258 -15.78 -13.79 -31.56
C GLU A 258 -14.24 -13.89 -31.45
N ILE A 259 -13.51 -13.68 -32.55
CA ILE A 259 -12.07 -13.92 -32.67
C ILE A 259 -11.34 -12.65 -33.12
N ALA A 260 -10.34 -12.21 -32.36
CA ALA A 260 -9.45 -11.12 -32.70
C ALA A 260 -8.00 -11.61 -32.89
N ALA A 261 -7.40 -11.38 -34.06
CA ALA A 261 -6.06 -11.84 -34.41
C ALA A 261 -5.11 -10.66 -34.69
N ASN A 262 -3.83 -10.74 -34.27
CA ASN A 262 -2.81 -9.69 -34.40
C ASN A 262 -1.46 -10.27 -34.85
N LEU A 263 -0.70 -9.58 -35.71
CA LEU A 263 0.64 -10.00 -36.19
C LEU A 263 1.76 -9.18 -35.54
N PHE A 264 2.86 -9.81 -35.12
CA PHE A 264 4.03 -9.16 -34.54
C PHE A 264 5.35 -9.84 -34.94
N GLU A 265 6.48 -9.13 -34.86
CA GLU A 265 7.81 -9.62 -35.25
C GLU A 265 8.80 -9.59 -34.08
N ILE A 266 9.55 -10.68 -33.88
CA ILE A 266 10.65 -10.76 -32.91
C ILE A 266 11.90 -11.29 -33.61
N SER A 267 12.99 -10.52 -33.56
CA SER A 267 14.31 -10.91 -34.09
C SER A 267 14.30 -11.42 -35.54
N GLY A 268 13.50 -10.78 -36.41
CA GLY A 268 13.41 -11.17 -37.83
C GLY A 268 12.39 -12.28 -38.14
N ARG A 269 11.58 -12.72 -37.17
CA ARG A 269 10.54 -13.75 -37.35
C ARG A 269 9.17 -13.23 -36.94
N GLU A 270 8.17 -13.52 -37.77
CA GLU A 270 6.77 -13.13 -37.56
C GLU A 270 5.97 -14.18 -36.76
N PHE A 271 5.05 -13.71 -35.93
CA PHE A 271 4.17 -14.49 -35.07
C PHE A 271 2.76 -13.86 -35.04
N VAL A 272 1.74 -14.67 -34.77
CA VAL A 272 0.34 -14.23 -34.67
C VAL A 272 -0.18 -14.48 -33.25
N CYS A 273 -0.80 -13.47 -32.63
CA CYS A 273 -1.49 -13.57 -31.34
C CYS A 273 -3.01 -13.47 -31.54
N VAL A 274 -3.77 -14.45 -31.05
CA VAL A 274 -5.22 -14.56 -31.23
C VAL A 274 -5.93 -14.62 -29.90
N PHE A 275 -7.00 -13.83 -29.77
CA PHE A 275 -7.96 -13.83 -28.67
C PHE A 275 -9.29 -14.40 -29.18
N ALA A 276 -9.89 -15.35 -28.46
CA ALA A 276 -11.19 -15.94 -28.81
C ALA A 276 -12.16 -15.97 -27.63
N ARG A 277 -13.41 -15.53 -27.85
CA ARG A 277 -14.44 -15.34 -26.83
C ARG A 277 -15.78 -16.01 -27.19
N ASP A 278 -16.40 -16.74 -26.25
CA ASP A 278 -17.70 -17.43 -26.41
C ASP A 278 -18.90 -16.48 -26.19
N ILE A 279 -19.87 -16.44 -27.12
CA ILE A 279 -21.06 -15.54 -27.07
C ILE A 279 -22.41 -16.23 -26.89
N SER A 280 -22.43 -17.53 -26.53
CA SER A 280 -23.64 -18.36 -26.50
C SER A 280 -24.74 -17.83 -25.58
N LYS A 281 -24.35 -17.32 -24.40
CA LYS A 281 -25.29 -16.88 -23.35
C LYS A 281 -26.04 -15.59 -23.71
N ARG A 282 -25.44 -14.72 -24.53
CA ARG A 282 -25.97 -13.37 -24.81
C ARG A 282 -27.30 -13.42 -25.58
N LYS A 283 -27.46 -14.36 -26.51
CA LYS A 283 -28.63 -14.37 -27.43
C LYS A 283 -29.93 -14.91 -26.82
N ALA A 284 -29.90 -15.78 -25.82
CA ALA A 284 -31.11 -16.38 -25.25
C ALA A 284 -31.86 -15.44 -24.27
N ALA A 285 -31.14 -14.52 -23.62
CA ALA A 285 -31.66 -13.69 -22.53
C ALA A 285 -32.60 -12.55 -22.96
N GLU A 286 -32.66 -12.21 -24.25
CA GLU A 286 -33.32 -10.97 -24.69
C GLU A 286 -34.85 -11.10 -24.84
N VAL A 287 -35.36 -12.29 -25.16
CA VAL A 287 -36.79 -12.53 -25.43
C VAL A 287 -37.62 -12.62 -24.15
N GLU A 288 -37.12 -13.34 -23.15
CA GLU A 288 -37.75 -13.48 -21.82
C GLU A 288 -37.96 -12.13 -21.10
N ARG A 289 -37.13 -11.13 -21.44
CA ARG A 289 -37.10 -9.83 -20.78
C ARG A 289 -38.39 -9.01 -20.97
N ARG A 290 -39.14 -9.17 -22.07
CA ARG A 290 -40.24 -8.27 -22.42
C ARG A 290 -41.52 -8.49 -21.60
N GLU A 291 -41.96 -9.72 -21.42
CA GLU A 291 -43.24 -10.00 -20.74
C GLU A 291 -43.17 -9.74 -19.24
N ARG A 292 -41.99 -9.95 -18.65
CA ARG A 292 -41.67 -9.57 -17.28
C ARG A 292 -41.90 -8.08 -17.00
N ILE A 293 -41.74 -7.18 -17.97
CA ILE A 293 -41.81 -5.72 -17.77
C ILE A 293 -43.23 -5.21 -17.42
N ALA A 294 -44.29 -5.76 -18.02
CA ALA A 294 -45.65 -5.22 -17.83
C ALA A 294 -46.28 -5.58 -16.47
N ARG A 295 -45.95 -6.76 -15.93
CA ARG A 295 -46.40 -7.18 -14.60
C ARG A 295 -45.66 -6.41 -13.49
N LEU A 296 -44.37 -6.13 -13.70
CA LEU A 296 -43.57 -5.27 -12.82
C LEU A 296 -44.12 -3.84 -12.73
N GLN A 297 -44.76 -3.30 -13.78
CA GLN A 297 -45.28 -1.92 -13.76
C GLN A 297 -46.42 -1.70 -12.74
N ARG A 298 -47.41 -2.60 -12.61
CA ARG A 298 -48.48 -2.46 -11.58
C ARG A 298 -47.96 -2.60 -10.16
N GLN A 299 -46.99 -3.49 -9.95
CA GLN A 299 -46.29 -3.63 -8.68
C GLN A 299 -45.50 -2.34 -8.36
N LYS A 300 -44.87 -1.73 -9.37
CA LYS A 300 -44.16 -0.45 -9.24
C LYS A 300 -45.09 0.70 -8.84
N GLU A 301 -46.30 0.81 -9.39
CA GLU A 301 -47.24 1.89 -9.04
C GLU A 301 -47.76 1.78 -7.59
N ALA A 302 -48.03 0.56 -7.11
CA ALA A 302 -48.39 0.32 -5.71
C ALA A 302 -47.21 0.64 -4.77
N PHE A 303 -45.98 0.30 -5.19
CA PHE A 303 -44.74 0.68 -4.51
C PHE A 303 -44.58 2.20 -4.44
N GLU A 304 -44.84 2.92 -5.54
CA GLU A 304 -44.74 4.39 -5.58
C GLU A 304 -45.71 5.05 -4.59
N ARG A 305 -46.91 4.49 -4.36
CA ARG A 305 -47.85 4.99 -3.33
C ARG A 305 -47.36 4.75 -1.90
N LEU A 306 -46.82 3.57 -1.62
CA LEU A 306 -46.23 3.24 -0.31
C LEU A 306 -44.96 4.05 -0.02
N SER A 307 -44.26 4.47 -1.07
CA SER A 307 -43.05 5.28 -0.98
C SER A 307 -43.34 6.79 -0.94
N GLY A 308 -44.41 7.23 -1.61
CA GLY A 308 -44.66 8.63 -1.94
C GLY A 308 -45.48 9.44 -0.94
N ASP A 309 -46.20 8.80 -0.01
CA ASP A 309 -47.10 9.53 0.90
C ASP A 309 -47.14 8.91 2.31
N ASN A 310 -45.96 8.66 2.88
CA ASN A 310 -45.85 8.53 4.33
C ASN A 310 -46.03 9.93 4.93
N GLY A 311 -47.29 10.35 5.08
CA GLY A 311 -47.73 11.40 5.98
C GLY A 311 -47.32 11.10 7.42
N VAL A 312 -46.02 11.18 7.68
CA VAL A 312 -45.39 11.12 9.00
C VAL A 312 -44.46 12.33 9.08
N HIS A 313 -45.07 13.51 8.91
CA HIS A 313 -44.68 14.58 9.80
C HIS A 313 -45.09 14.11 11.20
N ASP A 314 -44.07 13.77 12.00
CA ASP A 314 -44.14 13.33 13.40
C ASP A 314 -44.56 11.86 13.65
N GLY A 315 -43.56 10.96 13.70
CA GLY A 315 -43.44 9.83 14.64
C GLY A 315 -44.52 8.75 14.79
N ASP A 316 -45.71 8.86 14.19
CA ASP A 316 -46.80 7.94 14.50
C ASP A 316 -46.80 6.70 13.59
N ARG A 317 -46.00 5.71 13.98
CA ARG A 317 -45.95 4.34 13.45
C ARG A 317 -47.33 3.78 13.09
N ARG A 318 -48.36 4.10 13.88
CA ARG A 318 -49.72 3.58 13.72
C ARG A 318 -50.37 4.05 12.42
N SER A 319 -50.19 5.31 12.04
CA SER A 319 -50.82 5.89 10.86
C SER A 319 -50.26 5.30 9.55
N ALA A 320 -48.95 5.03 9.51
CA ALA A 320 -48.31 4.39 8.35
C ALA A 320 -48.75 2.92 8.18
N LEU A 321 -48.92 2.17 9.27
CA LEU A 321 -49.42 0.79 9.21
C LEU A 321 -50.83 0.71 8.60
N LYS A 322 -51.67 1.73 8.79
CA LYS A 322 -53.00 1.79 8.17
C LYS A 322 -52.92 1.81 6.64
N ILE A 323 -52.14 2.74 6.10
CA ILE A 323 -51.95 2.93 4.66
C ILE A 323 -51.37 1.66 4.01
N ILE A 324 -50.42 1.02 4.71
CA ILE A 324 -49.81 -0.23 4.23
C ILE A 324 -50.85 -1.35 4.14
N CYS A 325 -51.63 -1.59 5.20
CA CYS A 325 -52.67 -2.62 5.19
C CYS A 325 -53.74 -2.33 4.12
N GLU A 326 -54.17 -1.08 3.98
CA GLU A 326 -55.12 -0.68 2.92
C GLU A 326 -54.60 -0.97 1.52
N THR A 327 -53.33 -0.64 1.26
CA THR A 327 -52.70 -0.85 -0.05
C THR A 327 -52.55 -2.33 -0.35
N GLY A 328 -52.10 -3.11 0.63
CA GLY A 328 -52.00 -4.56 0.52
C GLY A 328 -53.35 -5.21 0.20
N ALA A 329 -54.42 -4.78 0.90
CA ALA A 329 -55.77 -5.28 0.66
C ALA A 329 -56.27 -4.99 -0.77
N ARG A 330 -56.03 -3.78 -1.26
CA ARG A 330 -56.49 -3.35 -2.59
C ARG A 330 -55.69 -3.98 -3.73
N THR A 331 -54.37 -4.15 -3.60
CA THR A 331 -53.52 -4.67 -4.69
C THR A 331 -53.61 -6.19 -4.85
N LEU A 332 -53.76 -6.93 -3.74
CA LEU A 332 -53.96 -8.38 -3.78
C LEU A 332 -55.43 -8.79 -3.85
N GLU A 333 -56.34 -7.80 -3.84
CA GLU A 333 -57.79 -7.97 -3.90
C GLU A 333 -58.28 -8.94 -2.81
N VAL A 334 -57.81 -8.72 -1.58
CA VAL A 334 -58.20 -9.48 -0.38
C VAL A 334 -59.14 -8.67 0.51
N GLU A 335 -59.85 -9.36 1.40
CA GLU A 335 -60.84 -8.72 2.26
C GLU A 335 -60.20 -8.11 3.49
N ARG A 336 -59.22 -8.79 4.09
CA ARG A 336 -58.57 -8.33 5.32
C ARG A 336 -57.07 -8.38 5.14
N THR A 337 -56.40 -7.33 5.61
CA THR A 337 -54.94 -7.26 5.66
C THR A 337 -54.52 -6.78 7.03
N SER A 338 -53.60 -7.49 7.68
CA SER A 338 -53.17 -7.16 9.04
C SER A 338 -51.69 -7.28 9.25
N VAL A 339 -51.19 -6.56 10.25
CA VAL A 339 -49.81 -6.58 10.74
C VAL A 339 -49.82 -6.99 12.19
N TRP A 340 -49.07 -8.05 12.50
CA TRP A 340 -48.92 -8.62 13.82
C TRP A 340 -47.46 -8.63 14.23
N LEU A 341 -47.14 -8.33 15.49
CA LEU A 341 -45.78 -8.33 16.02
C LEU A 341 -45.62 -9.37 17.12
N LEU A 342 -44.47 -10.03 17.13
CA LEU A 342 -44.05 -10.94 18.19
C LEU A 342 -43.49 -10.17 19.38
N ASP A 343 -43.69 -10.72 20.56
CA ASP A 343 -42.91 -10.33 21.74
C ASP A 343 -41.46 -10.85 21.67
N ASP A 344 -40.62 -10.39 22.59
CA ASP A 344 -39.19 -10.78 22.62
C ASP A 344 -38.99 -12.27 22.93
N ALA A 345 -39.96 -12.91 23.60
CA ALA A 345 -39.95 -14.35 23.89
C ALA A 345 -40.44 -15.20 22.69
N GLN A 346 -41.04 -14.57 21.67
CA GLN A 346 -41.71 -15.21 20.54
C GLN A 346 -42.85 -16.18 20.94
N GLU A 347 -43.54 -15.87 22.03
CA GLU A 347 -44.64 -16.67 22.57
C GLU A 347 -46.01 -16.10 22.24
N THR A 348 -46.11 -14.80 21.96
CA THR A 348 -47.38 -14.14 21.63
C THR A 348 -47.27 -13.27 20.37
N LEU A 349 -48.33 -13.27 19.56
CA LEU A 349 -48.51 -12.35 18.43
C LEU A 349 -49.56 -11.31 18.79
N ARG A 350 -49.19 -10.03 18.75
CA ARG A 350 -50.10 -8.91 18.98
C ARG A 350 -50.42 -8.21 17.67
N CYS A 351 -51.70 -8.01 17.39
CA CYS A 351 -52.15 -7.23 16.25
C CYS A 351 -51.83 -5.74 16.48
N GLU A 352 -50.97 -5.17 15.64
CA GLU A 352 -50.71 -3.72 15.65
C GLU A 352 -51.72 -2.97 14.79
N ASN A 353 -52.18 -3.57 13.68
CA ASN A 353 -53.21 -3.01 12.83
C ASN A 353 -53.83 -4.09 11.92
N LEU A 354 -55.15 -4.20 11.89
CA LEU A 354 -55.92 -5.02 10.94
C LEU A 354 -56.90 -4.12 10.21
N TYR A 355 -56.85 -4.13 8.88
CA TYR A 355 -57.77 -3.41 8.01
C TYR A 355 -58.77 -4.37 7.36
N GLU A 356 -60.05 -3.99 7.39
CA GLU A 356 -61.12 -4.70 6.70
C GLU A 356 -61.65 -3.85 5.54
N ARG A 357 -61.59 -4.38 4.32
CA ARG A 357 -61.85 -3.61 3.09
C ARG A 357 -63.32 -3.22 2.93
N THR A 358 -64.25 -4.08 3.33
CA THR A 358 -65.70 -3.84 3.18
C THR A 358 -66.23 -2.81 4.18
N SER A 359 -65.83 -2.88 5.45
CA SER A 359 -66.25 -1.92 6.48
C SER A 359 -65.40 -0.65 6.47
N GLY A 360 -64.13 -0.73 6.06
CA GLY A 360 -63.16 0.35 6.16
C GLY A 360 -62.57 0.51 7.57
N ASP A 361 -62.86 -0.43 8.49
CA ASP A 361 -62.46 -0.35 9.89
C ASP A 361 -61.00 -0.79 10.10
N HIS A 362 -60.41 -0.26 11.17
CA HIS A 362 -59.10 -0.65 11.69
C HIS A 362 -59.23 -1.20 13.11
N LEU A 363 -58.72 -2.42 13.33
CA LEU A 363 -58.71 -3.11 14.61
C LEU A 363 -57.28 -3.32 15.11
N ASP A 364 -57.08 -3.34 16.43
CA ASP A 364 -55.77 -3.57 17.07
C ASP A 364 -55.92 -4.36 18.39
N ASN A 365 -54.78 -4.70 19.02
CA ASN A 365 -54.70 -5.32 20.35
C ASN A 365 -55.30 -6.74 20.51
N ILE A 366 -55.61 -7.42 19.41
CA ILE A 366 -55.88 -8.87 19.43
C ILE A 366 -54.56 -9.59 19.72
N VAL A 367 -54.58 -10.59 20.60
CA VAL A 367 -53.38 -11.37 20.97
C VAL A 367 -53.63 -12.85 20.70
N LEU A 368 -52.71 -13.47 19.98
CA LEU A 368 -52.67 -14.91 19.75
C LEU A 368 -51.53 -15.51 20.58
N ASP A 369 -51.82 -16.60 21.29
CA ASP A 369 -50.88 -17.31 22.15
C ASP A 369 -50.37 -18.58 21.45
N ALA A 370 -49.05 -18.76 21.41
CA ALA A 370 -48.42 -19.91 20.75
C ALA A 370 -48.84 -21.27 21.34
N ARG A 371 -49.33 -21.31 22.58
CA ARG A 371 -49.84 -22.55 23.20
C ARG A 371 -51.21 -22.96 22.65
N GLN A 372 -51.98 -22.00 22.14
CA GLN A 372 -53.28 -22.26 21.52
C GLN A 372 -53.15 -22.60 20.03
N PHE A 373 -52.12 -22.07 19.36
CA PHE A 373 -51.88 -22.25 17.93
C PHE A 373 -50.46 -22.74 17.62
N PRO A 374 -50.03 -23.89 18.17
CA PRO A 374 -48.63 -24.35 18.09
C PRO A 374 -48.19 -24.68 16.66
N ALA A 375 -49.06 -25.23 15.81
CA ALA A 375 -48.69 -25.55 14.43
C ALA A 375 -48.48 -24.28 13.60
N TYR A 376 -49.33 -23.27 13.79
CA TYR A 376 -49.18 -21.99 13.10
C TYR A 376 -47.92 -21.24 13.52
N PHE A 377 -47.65 -21.13 14.83
CA PHE A 377 -46.44 -20.47 15.31
C PHE A 377 -45.17 -21.22 14.88
N ALA A 378 -45.22 -22.56 14.78
CA ALA A 378 -44.13 -23.33 14.19
C ALA A 378 -43.96 -23.00 12.69
N ALA A 379 -45.05 -22.85 11.94
CA ALA A 379 -45.02 -22.52 10.52
C ALA A 379 -44.40 -21.14 10.25
N ILE A 380 -44.80 -20.07 10.95
CA ILE A 380 -44.22 -18.73 10.74
C ILE A 380 -42.77 -18.60 11.24
N ARG A 381 -42.40 -19.37 12.27
CA ARG A 381 -40.99 -19.43 12.74
C ARG A 381 -40.09 -20.10 11.70
N SER A 382 -40.57 -21.20 11.12
CA SER A 382 -39.80 -22.02 10.19
C SER A 382 -39.86 -21.53 8.74
N ALA A 383 -40.95 -20.89 8.32
CA ALA A 383 -41.17 -20.47 6.94
C ALA A 383 -41.39 -18.95 6.83
N HIS A 384 -40.86 -18.35 5.75
CA HIS A 384 -41.07 -16.93 5.44
C HIS A 384 -42.48 -16.65 4.90
N LEU A 385 -43.14 -17.69 4.38
CA LEU A 385 -44.40 -17.62 3.67
C LEU A 385 -45.31 -18.77 4.10
N VAL A 386 -46.56 -18.46 4.40
CA VAL A 386 -47.63 -19.44 4.59
C VAL A 386 -48.75 -19.12 3.60
N ASP A 387 -48.74 -19.81 2.48
CA ASP A 387 -49.63 -19.65 1.32
C ASP A 387 -50.79 -20.66 1.37
N ALA A 388 -51.61 -20.58 2.42
CA ALA A 388 -52.71 -21.49 2.63
C ALA A 388 -53.86 -21.24 1.61
N HIS A 389 -53.81 -21.95 0.48
CA HIS A 389 -54.85 -21.88 -0.56
C HIS A 389 -56.24 -22.30 -0.03
N ALA A 390 -56.27 -23.24 0.92
CA ALA A 390 -57.47 -23.67 1.65
C ALA A 390 -57.22 -23.55 3.16
N ALA A 391 -57.38 -22.34 3.71
CA ALA A 391 -56.94 -21.99 5.05
C ALA A 391 -57.56 -22.82 6.18
N ARG A 392 -58.80 -23.30 6.01
CA ARG A 392 -59.51 -24.09 7.03
C ARG A 392 -59.00 -25.53 7.16
N THR A 393 -58.38 -26.05 6.11
CA THR A 393 -57.91 -27.45 6.05
C THR A 393 -56.40 -27.57 5.89
N ASP A 394 -55.69 -26.48 5.62
CA ASP A 394 -54.22 -26.45 5.57
C ASP A 394 -53.63 -26.79 6.95
N PRO A 395 -52.71 -27.77 7.06
CA PRO A 395 -52.14 -28.19 8.33
C PRO A 395 -51.46 -27.06 9.13
N ARG A 396 -51.04 -25.98 8.47
CA ARG A 396 -50.38 -24.84 9.10
C ARG A 396 -51.37 -23.85 9.73
N THR A 397 -52.62 -23.84 9.28
CA THR A 397 -53.61 -22.79 9.62
C THR A 397 -54.95 -23.34 10.10
N SER A 398 -55.17 -24.66 9.99
CA SER A 398 -56.41 -25.34 10.38
C SER A 398 -56.77 -25.20 11.86
N GLU A 399 -55.81 -24.91 12.74
CA GLU A 399 -56.06 -24.61 14.16
C GLU A 399 -56.96 -23.38 14.36
N PHE A 400 -57.03 -22.47 13.36
CA PHE A 400 -57.90 -21.30 13.38
C PHE A 400 -59.32 -21.57 12.85
N ALA A 401 -59.61 -22.76 12.33
CA ALA A 401 -60.83 -23.03 11.55
C ALA A 401 -62.12 -22.68 12.33
N GLU A 402 -62.38 -23.34 13.47
CA GLU A 402 -63.63 -23.19 14.22
C GLU A 402 -63.74 -21.83 14.95
N GLY A 403 -62.61 -21.28 15.41
CA GLY A 403 -62.59 -20.11 16.30
C GLY A 403 -62.43 -18.75 15.59
N TYR A 404 -61.82 -18.71 14.41
CA TYR A 404 -61.42 -17.47 13.74
C TYR A 404 -61.76 -17.46 12.23
N LEU A 405 -61.44 -18.52 11.47
CA LEU A 405 -61.63 -18.53 10.00
C LEU A 405 -63.09 -18.74 9.58
N GLU A 406 -63.82 -19.66 10.21
CA GLU A 406 -65.22 -19.94 9.88
C GLU A 406 -66.18 -18.81 10.24
N PRO A 407 -66.14 -18.23 11.46
CA PRO A 407 -67.02 -17.13 11.83
C PRO A 407 -66.83 -15.88 10.97
N LEU A 408 -65.60 -15.65 10.47
CA LEU A 408 -65.23 -14.50 9.65
C LEU A 408 -65.30 -14.78 8.14
N GLY A 409 -65.65 -16.00 7.73
CA GLY A 409 -65.82 -16.34 6.31
C GLY A 409 -64.53 -16.49 5.51
N ILE A 410 -63.36 -16.57 6.16
CA ILE A 410 -62.05 -16.66 5.52
C ILE A 410 -61.85 -18.06 4.94
N THR A 411 -61.44 -18.16 3.68
CA THR A 411 -61.24 -19.45 2.97
C THR A 411 -59.83 -19.67 2.47
N SER A 412 -59.08 -18.60 2.22
CA SER A 412 -57.66 -18.66 1.83
C SER A 412 -56.88 -17.57 2.55
N MET A 413 -55.64 -17.87 2.91
CA MET A 413 -54.78 -16.98 3.69
C MET A 413 -53.38 -16.99 3.10
N LEU A 414 -52.74 -15.82 3.06
CA LEU A 414 -51.35 -15.64 2.69
C LEU A 414 -50.67 -14.84 3.78
N ASP A 415 -49.78 -15.48 4.52
CA ASP A 415 -49.06 -14.83 5.60
C ASP A 415 -47.58 -14.74 5.27
N VAL A 416 -47.02 -13.56 5.49
CA VAL A 416 -45.62 -13.26 5.22
C VAL A 416 -44.95 -12.79 6.49
N SER A 417 -43.90 -13.50 6.88
CA SER A 417 -43.10 -13.15 8.05
C SER A 417 -42.45 -11.77 7.89
N ILE A 418 -42.64 -10.88 8.87
CA ILE A 418 -41.89 -9.63 9.00
C ILE A 418 -40.60 -9.96 9.73
N ARG A 419 -39.47 -9.72 9.07
CA ARG A 419 -38.15 -9.97 9.64
C ARG A 419 -37.34 -8.69 9.63
N MET A 420 -36.75 -8.36 10.77
CA MET A 420 -35.81 -7.24 10.91
C MET A 420 -34.46 -7.85 11.25
N SER A 421 -33.45 -7.53 10.46
CA SER A 421 -32.10 -8.11 10.59
C SER A 421 -32.13 -9.65 10.70
N GLY A 422 -33.02 -10.31 9.93
CA GLY A 422 -33.19 -11.78 9.90
C GLY A 422 -33.98 -12.39 11.07
N ARG A 423 -34.17 -11.64 12.17
CA ARG A 423 -35.01 -12.04 13.30
C ARG A 423 -36.48 -11.88 12.92
N LEU A 424 -37.26 -12.93 13.12
CA LEU A 424 -38.72 -12.84 13.02
C LEU A 424 -39.23 -11.88 14.10
N VAL A 425 -39.85 -10.79 13.67
CA VAL A 425 -40.45 -9.77 14.54
C VAL A 425 -41.96 -9.71 14.42
N GLY A 426 -42.54 -10.35 13.41
CA GLY A 426 -43.98 -10.29 13.17
C GLY A 426 -44.42 -11.01 11.91
N VAL A 427 -45.67 -10.78 11.50
CA VAL A 427 -46.26 -11.34 10.28
C VAL A 427 -47.26 -10.33 9.68
N VAL A 428 -47.26 -10.20 8.35
CA VAL A 428 -48.32 -9.56 7.58
C VAL A 428 -49.24 -10.64 7.05
N CYS A 429 -50.53 -10.54 7.35
CA CYS A 429 -51.53 -11.51 6.96
C CYS A 429 -52.48 -10.93 5.91
N PHE A 430 -52.77 -11.71 4.88
CA PHE A 430 -53.73 -11.38 3.82
C PHE A 430 -54.80 -12.46 3.76
N GLU A 431 -56.04 -12.08 4.02
CA GLU A 431 -57.13 -13.03 4.21
C GLU A 431 -58.22 -12.80 3.16
N HIS A 432 -58.54 -13.84 2.41
CA HIS A 432 -59.58 -13.83 1.41
C HIS A 432 -60.88 -14.40 1.97
N VAL A 433 -61.97 -13.64 1.80
CA VAL A 433 -63.33 -14.03 2.16
C VAL A 433 -64.10 -14.30 0.87
N GLY A 434 -64.72 -15.48 0.77
CA GLY A 434 -65.41 -15.93 -0.45
C GLY A 434 -64.95 -17.33 -0.90
N PRO A 435 -65.08 -17.69 -2.18
CA PRO A 435 -64.59 -18.98 -2.71
C PRO A 435 -63.07 -19.13 -2.54
N SER A 436 -62.59 -20.36 -2.38
CA SER A 436 -61.15 -20.64 -2.22
C SER A 436 -60.34 -20.12 -3.43
N ARG A 437 -59.18 -19.48 -3.18
CA ARG A 437 -58.22 -19.01 -4.18
C ARG A 437 -56.87 -19.71 -4.06
N THR A 438 -56.14 -19.82 -5.18
CA THR A 438 -54.75 -20.28 -5.22
C THR A 438 -53.81 -19.09 -5.33
N TRP A 439 -52.74 -19.07 -4.53
CA TRP A 439 -51.74 -18.00 -4.49
C TRP A 439 -50.62 -18.26 -5.49
N THR A 440 -50.28 -17.26 -6.29
CA THR A 440 -49.15 -17.33 -7.22
C THR A 440 -47.85 -16.85 -6.57
N SER A 441 -46.70 -17.31 -7.07
CA SER A 441 -45.37 -16.88 -6.57
C SER A 441 -45.16 -15.37 -6.65
N GLU A 442 -45.81 -14.71 -7.58
CA GLU A 442 -45.71 -13.27 -7.78
C GLU A 442 -46.64 -12.46 -6.85
N GLU A 443 -47.78 -13.01 -6.44
CA GLU A 443 -48.59 -12.43 -5.35
C GLU A 443 -47.89 -12.63 -4.01
N ALA A 444 -47.26 -13.80 -3.80
CA ALA A 444 -46.41 -14.04 -2.66
C ALA A 444 -45.21 -13.08 -2.63
N ALA A 445 -44.60 -12.78 -3.79
CA ALA A 445 -43.53 -11.79 -3.88
C ALA A 445 -44.02 -10.38 -3.54
N PHE A 446 -45.20 -9.98 -4.01
CA PHE A 446 -45.77 -8.68 -3.67
C PHE A 446 -46.14 -8.57 -2.18
N ALA A 447 -46.73 -9.63 -1.60
CA ALA A 447 -46.97 -9.72 -0.16
C ALA A 447 -45.65 -9.63 0.64
N GLY A 448 -44.59 -10.24 0.11
CA GLY A 448 -43.20 -10.05 0.51
C GLY A 448 -42.80 -8.58 0.56
N THR A 449 -43.01 -7.85 -0.53
CA THR A 449 -42.72 -6.41 -0.61
C THR A 449 -43.50 -5.62 0.43
N ILE A 450 -44.77 -5.96 0.72
CA ILE A 450 -45.54 -5.31 1.78
C ILE A 450 -44.91 -5.57 3.15
N ALA A 451 -44.54 -6.82 3.46
CA ALA A 451 -43.86 -7.16 4.70
C ALA A 451 -42.50 -6.45 4.85
N GLU A 452 -41.77 -6.28 3.76
CA GLU A 452 -40.54 -5.48 3.72
C GLU A 452 -40.81 -4.00 3.98
N HIS A 453 -41.88 -3.41 3.44
CA HIS A 453 -42.22 -2.01 3.74
C HIS A 453 -42.57 -1.83 5.22
N VAL A 454 -43.27 -2.79 5.82
CA VAL A 454 -43.50 -2.80 7.26
C VAL A 454 -42.18 -2.91 8.02
N ALA A 455 -41.28 -3.82 7.61
CA ALA A 455 -39.96 -3.95 8.23
C ALA A 455 -39.13 -2.66 8.11
N HIS A 456 -39.13 -2.00 6.94
CA HIS A 456 -38.45 -0.72 6.70
C HIS A 456 -39.06 0.42 7.51
N LEU A 457 -40.38 0.46 7.65
CA LEU A 457 -41.04 1.41 8.53
C LEU A 457 -40.56 1.20 9.97
N MET A 458 -40.57 -0.05 10.44
CA MET A 458 -40.13 -0.42 11.79
C MET A 458 -38.65 -0.08 12.02
N GLU A 459 -37.79 -0.40 11.05
CA GLU A 459 -36.37 -0.10 11.09
C GLU A 459 -36.10 1.40 10.98
N ARG A 460 -36.86 2.15 10.19
CA ARG A 460 -36.76 3.62 10.16
C ARG A 460 -37.11 4.20 11.52
N CYS A 461 -38.16 3.70 12.17
CA CYS A 461 -38.51 4.10 13.53
C CYS A 461 -37.39 3.75 14.52
N GLU A 462 -36.80 2.55 14.45
CA GLU A 462 -35.64 2.17 15.27
C GLU A 462 -34.39 2.99 14.94
N ARG A 463 -34.16 3.29 13.66
CA ARG A 463 -32.99 4.04 13.18
C ARG A 463 -33.10 5.50 13.58
N GLN A 464 -34.26 6.13 13.46
CA GLN A 464 -34.46 7.49 13.98
C GLN A 464 -34.21 7.53 15.48
N ARG A 465 -34.62 6.49 16.21
CA ARG A 465 -34.31 6.35 17.64
C ARG A 465 -32.80 6.19 17.88
N ARG A 466 -32.11 5.32 17.13
CA ARG A 466 -30.64 5.15 17.20
C ARG A 466 -29.88 6.38 16.73
N GLU A 467 -30.34 7.11 15.73
CA GLU A 467 -29.76 8.36 15.23
C GLU A 467 -29.91 9.48 16.24
N ALA A 468 -31.04 9.54 16.94
CA ALA A 468 -31.21 10.45 18.07
C ALA A 468 -30.22 10.11 19.20
N GLU A 469 -30.05 8.82 19.53
CA GLU A 469 -29.07 8.34 20.52
C GLU A 469 -27.60 8.59 20.07
N LEU A 470 -27.27 8.27 18.82
CA LEU A 470 -25.96 8.52 18.20
C LEU A 470 -25.67 10.00 17.99
N GLY A 471 -26.70 10.83 17.77
CA GLY A 471 -26.58 12.28 17.68
C GLY A 471 -26.14 12.87 19.01
N GLU A 472 -26.69 12.37 20.11
CA GLU A 472 -26.25 12.75 21.46
C GLU A 472 -24.83 12.25 21.76
N GLU A 473 -24.49 11.01 21.36
CA GLU A 473 -23.13 10.47 21.55
C GLU A 473 -22.09 11.17 20.65
N ARG A 474 -22.42 11.49 19.39
CA ARG A 474 -21.56 12.31 18.50
C ARG A 474 -21.31 13.69 19.07
N ARG A 475 -22.34 14.33 19.64
CA ARG A 475 -22.20 15.62 20.32
C ARG A 475 -21.20 15.51 21.47
N ARG A 476 -21.26 14.43 22.24
CA ARG A 476 -20.35 14.14 23.36
C ARG A 476 -18.90 13.92 22.90
N LEU A 477 -18.67 13.08 21.88
CA LEU A 477 -17.33 12.80 21.34
C LEU A 477 -16.67 14.07 20.77
N LYS A 478 -17.43 14.91 20.06
CA LYS A 478 -16.92 16.18 19.52
C LYS A 478 -16.37 17.09 20.62
N THR A 479 -17.05 17.15 21.77
CA THR A 479 -16.59 17.95 22.91
C THR A 479 -15.33 17.39 23.56
N LEU A 480 -15.18 16.06 23.67
CA LEU A 480 -13.98 15.43 24.24
C LEU A 480 -12.74 15.68 23.38
N ILE A 481 -12.83 15.50 22.06
CA ILE A 481 -11.71 15.71 21.13
C ILE A 481 -11.26 17.17 21.13
N ALA A 482 -12.20 18.12 21.16
CA ALA A 482 -11.90 19.55 21.19
C ALA A 482 -11.14 20.01 22.46
N SER A 483 -10.99 19.14 23.48
CA SER A 483 -10.29 19.45 24.73
C SER A 483 -8.86 18.87 24.83
N LEU A 484 -8.37 18.13 23.82
CA LEU A 484 -7.03 17.50 23.84
C LEU A 484 -5.92 18.50 23.45
N PRO A 485 -4.73 18.47 24.10
CA PRO A 485 -3.63 19.40 23.85
C PRO A 485 -2.75 18.94 22.67
N GLY A 486 -3.29 19.03 21.45
CA GLY A 486 -2.65 18.58 20.21
C GLY A 486 -3.69 18.35 19.13
N MET A 487 -3.33 17.63 18.08
CA MET A 487 -4.29 17.29 17.02
C MET A 487 -4.62 15.79 17.03
N ALA A 488 -5.91 15.47 17.18
CA ALA A 488 -6.41 14.15 16.86
C ALA A 488 -6.59 14.06 15.35
N PHE A 489 -6.07 13.00 14.75
CA PHE A 489 -6.16 12.78 13.32
C PHE A 489 -6.64 11.36 13.04
N ARG A 490 -7.15 11.21 11.84
CA ARG A 490 -7.37 9.93 11.20
C ARG A 490 -6.96 10.08 9.76
N ILE A 491 -5.98 9.30 9.35
CA ILE A 491 -5.54 9.22 7.97
C ILE A 491 -5.80 7.82 7.48
N ARG A 492 -6.20 7.74 6.24
CA ARG A 492 -6.55 6.44 5.71
C ARG A 492 -5.41 5.87 4.92
N LYS A 493 -5.38 4.55 4.96
CA LYS A 493 -4.54 3.82 4.07
C LYS A 493 -4.96 3.93 2.60
N ALA A 494 -3.98 4.45 1.87
CA ALA A 494 -3.81 4.43 0.43
C ALA A 494 -2.71 5.33 -0.08
N ASP A 495 -2.56 5.36 -1.40
CA ASP A 495 -1.51 6.11 -2.06
C ASP A 495 -1.55 7.58 -1.48
N ASP A 496 -0.53 8.40 -1.33
CA ASP A 496 -0.70 9.78 -0.77
C ASP A 496 -1.37 10.01 0.63
N TRP A 497 -1.81 8.97 1.34
CA TRP A 497 -2.28 8.96 2.74
C TRP A 497 -3.31 9.98 3.25
N PRO A 498 -4.26 10.52 2.47
CA PRO A 498 -5.06 11.65 2.88
C PRO A 498 -5.78 11.57 4.21
N VAL A 499 -5.90 12.76 4.78
CA VAL A 499 -6.52 13.06 6.05
C VAL A 499 -8.03 12.89 5.94
N GLU A 500 -8.53 11.87 6.62
CA GLU A 500 -9.96 11.64 6.74
C GLU A 500 -10.60 12.53 7.80
N PHE A 501 -9.90 12.73 8.92
CA PHE A 501 -10.37 13.58 10.00
C PHE A 501 -9.18 14.24 10.65
N ILE A 502 -9.34 15.50 11.01
CA ILE A 502 -8.37 16.20 11.84
C ILE A 502 -9.12 17.20 12.72
N SER A 503 -8.81 17.16 14.01
CA SER A 503 -9.38 18.09 14.98
C SER A 503 -8.85 19.51 14.74
N ASP A 504 -9.60 20.51 15.21
CA ASP A 504 -9.23 21.94 15.09
C ASP A 504 -7.82 22.27 15.66
N GLY A 505 -7.30 21.44 16.57
CA GLY A 505 -5.95 21.53 17.14
C GLY A 505 -4.80 21.44 16.12
N SER A 506 -5.05 21.00 14.88
CA SER A 506 -4.02 21.05 13.82
C SER A 506 -3.59 22.48 13.51
N THR A 507 -4.51 23.43 13.59
CA THR A 507 -4.22 24.83 13.31
C THR A 507 -3.16 25.37 14.26
N GLU A 508 -3.20 24.96 15.52
CA GLU A 508 -2.24 25.36 16.53
C GLU A 508 -0.91 24.62 16.38
N LEU A 509 -0.95 23.30 16.13
CA LEU A 509 0.24 22.47 16.05
C LEU A 509 1.05 22.72 14.76
N THR A 510 0.37 22.74 13.61
CA THR A 510 0.98 22.79 12.27
C THR A 510 0.82 24.13 11.57
N GLY A 511 -0.07 25.02 12.05
CA GLY A 511 -0.38 26.29 11.39
C GLY A 511 -1.35 26.17 10.19
N TRP A 512 -1.73 24.95 9.81
CA TRP A 512 -2.69 24.67 8.75
C TRP A 512 -4.05 24.29 9.33
N THR A 513 -5.12 24.88 8.78
CA THR A 513 -6.48 24.60 9.27
C THR A 513 -6.94 23.21 8.85
N PRO A 514 -7.93 22.61 9.52
CA PRO A 514 -8.54 21.37 9.04
C PRO A 514 -9.00 21.46 7.59
N TYR A 515 -9.49 22.63 7.14
CA TYR A 515 -9.89 22.84 5.75
C TYR A 515 -8.72 22.70 4.76
N ASP A 516 -7.51 23.09 5.16
CA ASP A 516 -6.30 22.99 4.32
C ASP A 516 -5.81 21.53 4.21
N LEU A 517 -5.89 20.78 5.32
CA LEU A 517 -5.32 19.44 5.46
C LEU A 517 -6.27 18.30 5.10
N LEU A 518 -7.58 18.48 5.29
CA LEU A 518 -8.58 17.46 4.97
C LEU A 518 -8.48 17.08 3.50
N GLY A 519 -8.34 15.79 3.23
CA GLY A 519 -8.16 15.24 1.89
C GLY A 519 -6.96 15.83 1.16
N ASN A 520 -5.97 16.29 1.91
CA ASN A 520 -4.78 16.92 1.39
C ASN A 520 -5.04 18.14 0.48
N ARG A 521 -6.13 18.86 0.73
CA ARG A 521 -6.71 19.82 -0.23
C ARG A 521 -5.75 20.91 -0.68
N ASN A 522 -5.18 21.61 0.28
CA ASN A 522 -4.22 22.69 0.02
C ASN A 522 -2.80 22.22 0.31
N VAL A 523 -2.65 21.19 1.15
CA VAL A 523 -1.38 20.61 1.54
C VAL A 523 -1.62 19.16 1.95
N ARG A 524 -0.80 18.20 1.49
CA ARG A 524 -0.90 16.84 1.97
C ARG A 524 -0.38 16.75 3.39
N HIS A 525 -1.00 15.93 4.26
CA HIS A 525 -0.46 15.71 5.61
C HIS A 525 0.98 15.21 5.55
N ILE A 526 1.30 14.39 4.56
CA ILE A 526 2.65 13.94 4.32
C ILE A 526 3.56 15.12 3.96
N ASP A 527 3.10 16.12 3.20
CA ASP A 527 3.87 17.35 2.91
C ASP A 527 4.08 18.24 4.14
N VAL A 528 3.27 18.09 5.19
CA VAL A 528 3.49 18.72 6.50
C VAL A 528 4.53 17.96 7.31
N VAL A 529 4.58 16.64 7.18
CA VAL A 529 5.70 15.86 7.70
C VAL A 529 6.96 16.35 6.96
N HIS A 530 8.00 16.61 7.74
CA HIS A 530 9.29 16.99 7.19
C HIS A 530 9.68 15.96 6.14
N PRO A 531 10.09 16.35 4.92
CA PRO A 531 10.36 15.43 3.82
C PRO A 531 11.16 14.21 4.27
N ASP A 532 12.14 14.42 5.15
CA ASP A 532 13.06 13.37 5.59
C ASP A 532 12.43 12.29 6.45
N ASP A 533 11.32 12.60 7.11
CA ASP A 533 10.64 11.67 8.00
C ASP A 533 9.42 11.04 7.32
N GLN A 534 9.07 11.46 6.10
CA GLN A 534 7.83 11.07 5.41
C GLN A 534 7.71 9.55 5.26
N LYS A 535 8.65 8.85 4.63
CA LYS A 535 8.58 7.38 4.50
C LYS A 535 8.79 6.64 5.83
N MET A 536 9.56 7.16 6.77
CA MET A 536 9.75 6.49 8.08
C MET A 536 8.46 6.50 8.88
N VAL A 537 7.81 7.66 8.93
CA VAL A 537 6.47 7.78 9.47
C VAL A 537 5.56 6.84 8.68
N TRP A 538 5.66 6.87 7.35
CA TRP A 538 4.84 6.06 6.47
C TRP A 538 4.95 4.57 6.76
N GLU A 539 6.13 4.03 6.96
CA GLU A 539 6.36 2.59 7.13
C GLU A 539 6.28 2.12 8.59
N THR A 540 6.72 2.95 9.57
CA THR A 540 6.50 2.67 11.00
C THR A 540 5.02 2.56 11.29
N MET A 541 4.28 3.49 10.68
CA MET A 541 2.86 3.37 10.53
C MET A 541 2.57 2.07 9.74
N ASP A 542 3.01 1.90 8.49
CA ASP A 542 2.63 0.76 7.64
C ASP A 542 2.76 -0.62 8.30
N ASP A 543 3.78 -0.85 9.10
CA ASP A 543 4.06 -2.18 9.61
C ASP A 543 3.45 -2.45 10.99
N ALA A 544 3.54 -1.50 11.91
CA ALA A 544 2.76 -1.60 13.14
C ALA A 544 1.28 -1.79 12.80
N LEU A 545 0.88 -1.18 11.68
CA LEU A 545 -0.34 -1.44 10.98
C LEU A 545 -0.43 -2.86 10.37
N ARG A 546 0.54 -3.38 9.60
CA ARG A 546 0.54 -4.78 9.14
C ARG A 546 0.49 -5.83 10.26
N ASN A 547 0.89 -5.47 11.48
CA ASN A 547 1.07 -6.39 12.59
C ASN A 547 0.13 -6.17 13.76
N HIS A 548 -0.81 -5.26 13.63
CA HIS A 548 -1.89 -5.10 14.59
C HIS A 548 -1.54 -4.47 15.92
N HIS A 549 -0.58 -3.59 15.92
CA HIS A 549 -0.20 -2.89 17.12
C HIS A 549 -0.50 -1.40 17.03
N ALA A 550 -0.53 -0.76 18.20
CA ALA A 550 -0.47 0.68 18.27
C ALA A 550 0.94 1.11 17.90
N TYR A 551 1.05 2.15 17.08
CA TYR A 551 2.31 2.72 16.69
C TYR A 551 2.51 4.03 17.44
N GLU A 552 3.68 4.15 18.03
CA GLU A 552 4.15 5.40 18.56
C GLU A 552 5.33 5.80 17.70
N VAL A 553 5.18 6.91 17.00
CA VAL A 553 6.20 7.41 16.09
C VAL A 553 6.49 8.86 16.43
N GLU A 554 7.77 9.15 16.50
CA GLU A 554 8.28 10.48 16.82
C GLU A 554 8.94 11.01 15.56
N TYR A 555 8.44 12.13 15.05
CA TYR A 555 8.87 12.64 13.76
C TYR A 555 8.76 14.14 13.68
N ARG A 556 9.31 14.72 12.63
CA ARG A 556 9.34 16.16 12.43
C ARG A 556 8.24 16.60 11.47
N ILE A 557 7.64 17.74 11.76
CA ILE A 557 6.73 18.45 10.87
C ILE A 557 7.29 19.83 10.54
N ILE A 558 6.96 20.34 9.36
CA ILE A 558 7.19 21.73 8.95
C ILE A 558 5.85 22.45 8.98
N THR A 559 5.75 23.45 9.86
CA THR A 559 4.54 24.26 9.98
C THR A 559 4.32 25.13 8.73
N LYS A 560 3.11 25.67 8.55
CA LYS A 560 2.79 26.63 7.47
C LYS A 560 3.76 27.82 7.36
N GLN A 561 4.39 28.19 8.47
CA GLN A 561 5.33 29.31 8.54
C GLN A 561 6.79 28.89 8.31
N GLY A 562 7.05 27.59 8.08
CA GLY A 562 8.38 27.03 7.82
C GLY A 562 9.16 26.59 9.06
N GLU A 563 8.54 26.55 10.24
CA GLU A 563 9.18 26.07 11.49
C GLU A 563 9.15 24.54 11.56
N GLU A 564 10.28 23.91 11.93
CA GLU A 564 10.39 22.47 12.19
C GLU A 564 10.06 22.12 13.65
N LYS A 565 9.18 21.13 13.86
CA LYS A 565 8.79 20.66 15.20
C LYS A 565 8.83 19.14 15.26
N TRP A 566 9.33 18.58 16.36
CA TRP A 566 9.13 17.16 16.67
C TRP A 566 7.77 16.95 17.29
N VAL A 567 7.09 15.93 16.81
CA VAL A 567 5.82 15.49 17.31
C VAL A 567 5.91 14.02 17.68
N TRP A 568 5.23 13.67 18.77
CA TRP A 568 4.93 12.27 19.06
C TRP A 568 3.53 12.06 18.58
N GLU A 569 3.45 11.16 17.64
CA GLU A 569 2.21 10.58 17.20
C GLU A 569 2.07 9.24 17.89
N LYS A 570 1.03 9.12 18.68
CA LYS A 570 0.51 7.80 18.99
C LYS A 570 -0.68 7.58 18.10
N GLY A 571 -0.48 6.72 17.13
CA GLY A 571 -1.57 6.14 16.41
C GLY A 571 -1.74 4.68 16.72
N GLN A 572 -2.79 4.13 16.21
CA GLN A 572 -2.96 2.72 16.11
C GLN A 572 -3.63 2.44 14.81
N GLY A 573 -3.40 1.23 14.33
CA GLY A 573 -4.23 0.77 13.26
C GLY A 573 -5.59 0.45 13.79
N VAL A 574 -6.53 1.00 13.06
CA VAL A 574 -7.84 0.41 13.01
C VAL A 574 -7.75 -0.69 11.98
N TYR A 575 -8.02 -1.91 12.42
CA TYR A 575 -8.03 -3.08 11.57
C TYR A 575 -9.44 -3.54 11.34
N ASP A 576 -9.58 -4.25 10.25
CA ASP A 576 -10.75 -5.06 10.10
C ASP A 576 -10.67 -6.37 10.93
N ALA A 577 -11.75 -7.15 10.83
CA ALA A 577 -11.92 -8.40 11.54
C ALA A 577 -10.97 -9.53 11.08
N SER A 578 -10.29 -9.39 9.92
CA SER A 578 -9.24 -10.30 9.45
C SER A 578 -7.86 -9.93 10.00
N GLY A 579 -7.76 -8.73 10.54
CA GLY A 579 -6.46 -8.15 10.79
C GLY A 579 -5.83 -7.70 9.48
N GLU A 580 -6.48 -6.89 8.69
CA GLU A 580 -5.83 -6.04 7.71
C GLU A 580 -6.05 -4.60 8.12
N LEU A 581 -5.16 -3.71 7.69
CA LEU A 581 -5.23 -2.32 8.03
C LEU A 581 -6.36 -1.61 7.33
N MET A 582 -6.88 -0.61 8.01
CA MET A 582 -7.87 0.27 7.45
C MET A 582 -7.42 1.71 7.49
N ALA A 583 -7.11 2.19 8.67
CA ALA A 583 -6.73 3.57 8.88
C ALA A 583 -5.75 3.61 10.03
N ALA A 584 -4.98 4.68 9.99
CA ALA A 584 -4.23 5.09 11.14
C ALA A 584 -5.05 6.18 11.82
N GLU A 585 -5.39 5.94 13.07
CA GLU A 585 -6.00 6.98 13.89
C GLU A 585 -5.14 7.20 15.11
N GLY A 586 -5.07 8.44 15.52
CA GLY A 586 -4.15 8.77 16.56
C GLY A 586 -4.25 10.20 17.00
N PHE A 587 -3.25 10.54 17.78
CA PHE A 587 -3.08 11.85 18.33
C PHE A 587 -1.63 12.26 18.14
N VAL A 588 -1.45 13.40 17.50
CA VAL A 588 -0.16 14.05 17.35
C VAL A 588 -0.08 15.19 18.34
N THR A 589 0.93 15.16 19.17
CA THR A 589 1.24 16.23 20.10
C THR A 589 2.70 16.64 19.95
N ASP A 590 2.98 17.88 20.28
CA ASP A 590 4.33 18.42 20.20
C ASP A 590 5.23 17.79 21.27
N ILE A 591 6.34 17.16 20.85
CA ILE A 591 7.39 16.64 21.73
C ILE A 591 8.75 17.27 21.45
N SER A 592 8.81 18.36 20.70
CA SER A 592 10.04 19.13 20.42
C SER A 592 10.81 19.46 21.69
N GLY A 593 10.09 19.62 22.80
CA GLY A 593 10.69 19.77 24.13
C GLY A 593 11.44 18.51 24.63
N ARG A 594 10.91 17.31 24.40
CA ARG A 594 11.47 16.03 24.88
C ARG A 594 12.61 15.51 24.00
N ILE A 595 12.45 15.50 22.67
CA ILE A 595 13.49 14.95 21.75
C ILE A 595 14.81 15.70 21.84
N ARG A 596 14.75 17.05 21.93
CA ARG A 596 15.96 17.87 22.12
C ARG A 596 16.72 17.51 23.40
N ALA A 597 16.05 16.96 24.41
CA ALA A 597 16.66 16.58 25.68
C ALA A 597 17.28 15.17 25.63
N GLU A 598 16.66 14.20 24.96
CA GLU A 598 17.16 12.81 24.92
C GLU A 598 18.25 12.59 23.86
N GLN A 599 18.16 13.27 22.71
CA GLN A 599 19.14 13.17 21.62
C GLN A 599 20.54 13.65 22.05
N ALA A 600 20.59 14.75 22.83
CA ALA A 600 21.83 15.29 23.35
C ALA A 600 22.59 14.30 24.26
N MET A 601 21.89 13.35 24.89
CA MET A 601 22.49 12.41 25.83
C MET A 601 22.95 11.12 25.15
N ARG A 602 22.18 10.59 24.19
CA ARG A 602 22.52 9.36 23.47
C ARG A 602 23.61 9.55 22.42
N ASP A 603 23.65 10.70 21.72
CA ASP A 603 24.67 11.01 20.69
C ASP A 603 26.10 10.99 21.23
N SER A 604 26.28 11.24 22.54
CA SER A 604 27.59 11.24 23.19
C SER A 604 28.08 9.84 23.56
N GLU A 605 27.19 8.93 23.96
CA GLU A 605 27.56 7.60 24.47
C GLU A 605 27.66 6.56 23.34
N PHE A 606 26.74 6.65 22.37
CA PHE A 606 26.72 5.80 21.19
C PHE A 606 27.93 6.06 20.29
N ARG A 607 28.29 7.33 20.02
CA ARG A 607 29.42 7.70 19.15
C ARG A 607 30.74 7.06 19.58
N HIS A 608 31.01 6.93 20.88
CA HIS A 608 32.25 6.32 21.37
C HIS A 608 32.26 4.79 21.24
N ARG A 609 31.13 4.12 21.51
CA ARG A 609 31.02 2.66 21.40
C ARG A 609 30.99 2.19 19.94
N GLU A 610 30.40 2.97 19.05
CA GLU A 610 30.35 2.65 17.61
C GLU A 610 31.69 2.83 16.93
N LEU A 611 32.42 3.92 17.21
CA LEU A 611 33.77 4.09 16.67
C LEU A 611 34.69 2.92 17.09
N PHE A 612 34.57 2.43 18.31
CA PHE A 612 35.36 1.30 18.80
C PHE A 612 35.02 -0.04 18.13
N ASN A 613 33.71 -0.36 17.98
CA ASN A 613 33.27 -1.65 17.45
C ASN A 613 33.18 -1.74 15.92
N ASN A 614 32.98 -0.62 15.24
CA ASN A 614 32.87 -0.57 13.79
C ASN A 614 34.19 -0.28 13.09
N MET A 615 35.28 -0.13 13.84
CA MET A 615 36.61 -0.23 13.26
C MET A 615 36.76 -1.58 12.56
N ARG A 616 37.15 -1.53 11.28
CA ARG A 616 37.42 -2.72 10.47
C ARG A 616 38.61 -3.53 10.99
N SER A 617 39.51 -2.86 11.71
CA SER A 617 40.62 -3.46 12.43
C SER A 617 40.14 -3.96 13.81
N GLY A 618 40.53 -5.19 14.17
CA GLY A 618 40.45 -5.72 15.51
C GLY A 618 41.17 -4.82 16.52
N VAL A 619 40.56 -4.55 17.67
CA VAL A 619 41.14 -3.70 18.72
C VAL A 619 40.99 -4.37 20.08
N ALA A 620 42.10 -4.64 20.76
CA ALA A 620 42.15 -5.25 22.10
C ALA A 620 42.72 -4.27 23.15
N VAL A 621 42.18 -4.29 24.36
CA VAL A 621 42.56 -3.44 25.50
C VAL A 621 43.06 -4.31 26.64
N PHE A 622 44.19 -3.93 27.26
CA PHE A 622 44.83 -4.69 28.31
C PHE A 622 45.18 -3.82 29.54
N GLU A 623 45.08 -4.41 30.73
CA GLU A 623 45.46 -3.82 32.01
C GLU A 623 46.46 -4.71 32.78
N THR A 624 47.31 -4.09 33.59
CA THR A 624 48.21 -4.83 34.51
C THR A 624 48.53 -3.98 35.75
N ASP A 625 48.67 -4.64 36.90
CA ASP A 625 49.00 -4.00 38.18
C ASP A 625 50.51 -4.08 38.52
N ASP A 626 51.24 -5.06 37.95
CA ASP A 626 52.64 -5.36 38.29
C ASP A 626 53.61 -5.29 37.09
N GLY A 627 53.09 -5.13 35.86
CA GLY A 627 53.88 -5.07 34.64
C GLY A 627 54.36 -6.41 34.11
N VAL A 628 53.91 -7.49 34.73
CA VAL A 628 54.33 -8.86 34.42
C VAL A 628 53.15 -9.63 33.83
N ASP A 629 51.98 -9.52 34.46
CA ASP A 629 50.75 -10.21 34.03
C ASP A 629 49.72 -9.21 33.48
N PHE A 630 49.45 -9.28 32.17
CA PHE A 630 48.52 -8.41 31.44
C PHE A 630 47.20 -9.11 31.20
N ARG A 631 46.09 -8.49 31.60
CA ARG A 631 44.73 -9.00 31.42
C ARG A 631 44.02 -8.20 30.33
N CYS A 632 43.45 -8.88 29.35
CA CYS A 632 42.59 -8.25 28.35
C CYS A 632 41.28 -7.83 29.02
N THR A 633 40.92 -6.55 28.93
CA THR A 633 39.71 -5.96 29.53
C THR A 633 38.66 -5.59 28.50
N ASP A 634 39.03 -5.49 27.23
CA ASP A 634 38.08 -5.28 26.14
C ASP A 634 38.64 -5.78 24.79
N LEU A 635 37.76 -6.21 23.88
CA LEU A 635 38.06 -6.56 22.49
C LEU A 635 36.89 -6.11 21.61
N ASN A 636 37.19 -5.41 20.51
CA ASN A 636 36.16 -4.95 19.59
C ASN A 636 35.63 -6.05 18.66
N LYS A 637 34.51 -5.77 18.00
CA LYS A 637 33.80 -6.76 17.15
C LYS A 637 34.61 -7.25 15.95
N ALA A 638 35.51 -6.45 15.40
CA ALA A 638 36.40 -6.89 14.34
C ALA A 638 37.43 -7.90 14.85
N GLY A 639 37.94 -7.71 16.06
CA GLY A 639 38.88 -8.64 16.69
C GLY A 639 38.25 -9.99 16.94
N GLU A 640 36.99 -10.02 17.41
CA GLU A 640 36.24 -11.27 17.61
C GLU A 640 36.02 -12.04 16.30
N ARG A 641 35.78 -11.34 15.18
CA ARG A 641 35.58 -11.97 13.86
C ARG A 641 36.87 -12.48 13.25
N ILE A 642 37.93 -11.68 13.36
CA ILE A 642 39.25 -12.01 12.83
C ILE A 642 39.84 -13.19 13.61
N ASP A 643 39.64 -13.22 14.93
CA ASP A 643 40.21 -14.23 15.83
C ASP A 643 39.32 -15.45 16.01
N GLY A 644 38.04 -15.37 15.62
CA GLY A 644 37.05 -16.42 15.85
C GLY A 644 36.78 -16.68 17.34
N LEU A 645 37.09 -15.72 18.20
CA LEU A 645 36.95 -15.79 19.66
C LEU A 645 35.89 -14.80 20.13
N ASN A 646 35.09 -15.16 21.12
CA ASN A 646 34.15 -14.21 21.73
C ASN A 646 34.83 -13.44 22.85
N LYS A 647 34.53 -12.15 22.94
CA LYS A 647 34.99 -11.23 23.99
C LYS A 647 34.67 -11.77 25.39
N SER A 648 33.52 -12.42 25.58
CA SER A 648 33.14 -13.03 26.87
C SER A 648 34.12 -14.10 27.34
N ASP A 649 34.72 -14.84 26.41
CA ASP A 649 35.61 -15.96 26.68
C ASP A 649 37.02 -15.43 27.01
N ILE A 650 37.36 -14.24 26.49
CA ILE A 650 38.61 -13.52 26.73
C ILE A 650 38.63 -12.85 28.12
N LEU A 651 37.49 -12.32 28.58
CA LEU A 651 37.39 -11.60 29.86
C LEU A 651 37.35 -12.52 31.10
N ALA A 652 37.05 -13.80 30.89
CA ALA A 652 36.86 -14.78 31.97
C ALA A 652 38.13 -15.61 32.30
N GLY A 653 39.16 -15.58 31.45
CA GLY A 653 40.41 -16.35 31.60
C GLY A 653 41.67 -15.50 31.76
N ASP A 654 42.79 -16.13 32.14
CA ASP A 654 44.11 -15.48 32.09
C ASP A 654 44.49 -15.25 30.62
N ALA A 655 44.95 -14.05 30.25
CA ALA A 655 45.21 -13.70 28.85
C ALA A 655 46.20 -14.64 28.14
N ARG A 656 47.04 -15.35 28.91
CA ARG A 656 47.97 -16.38 28.43
C ARG A 656 47.27 -17.68 27.99
N GLU A 657 46.10 -17.98 28.54
CA GLU A 657 45.32 -19.17 28.17
C GLU A 657 44.45 -18.93 26.93
N VAL A 658 44.01 -17.69 26.72
CA VAL A 658 43.11 -17.34 25.61
C VAL A 658 43.87 -17.03 24.32
N PHE A 659 45.12 -16.57 24.43
CA PHE A 659 46.00 -16.37 23.29
C PHE A 659 47.29 -17.20 23.40
N PRO A 660 47.24 -18.53 23.22
CA PRO A 660 48.42 -19.40 23.37
C PRO A 660 49.54 -19.14 22.34
N GLY A 661 49.25 -18.37 21.27
CA GLY A 661 50.22 -17.91 20.27
C GLY A 661 51.00 -16.64 20.63
N PHE A 662 50.57 -15.87 21.65
CA PHE A 662 51.13 -14.55 21.98
C PHE A 662 52.63 -14.56 22.33
N GLU A 663 53.12 -15.65 22.95
CA GLU A 663 54.55 -15.83 23.20
C GLU A 663 55.33 -16.28 21.95
N LYS A 664 54.67 -16.94 20.98
CA LYS A 664 55.32 -17.48 19.77
C LYS A 664 55.42 -16.46 18.63
N CYS A 665 54.50 -15.50 18.55
CA CYS A 665 54.51 -14.43 17.55
C CYS A 665 55.31 -13.18 17.99
N GLY A 666 55.84 -13.16 19.23
CA GLY A 666 56.70 -12.08 19.75
C GLY A 666 55.98 -10.81 20.22
N LEU A 667 54.64 -10.80 20.19
CA LEU A 667 53.81 -9.62 20.44
C LEU A 667 53.76 -9.23 21.94
N LEU A 668 53.91 -10.19 22.85
CA LEU A 668 53.85 -9.93 24.30
C LEU A 668 55.07 -9.13 24.81
N ASP A 669 56.25 -9.33 24.21
CA ASP A 669 57.46 -8.58 24.57
C ASP A 669 57.34 -7.10 24.18
N VAL A 670 56.69 -6.82 23.04
CA VAL A 670 56.37 -5.46 22.60
C VAL A 670 55.42 -4.78 23.59
N ILE A 671 54.36 -5.47 24.02
CA ILE A 671 53.40 -4.94 25.00
C ILE A 671 54.09 -4.59 26.34
N LYS A 672 54.99 -5.45 26.84
CA LYS A 672 55.77 -5.20 28.08
C LYS A 672 56.72 -4.00 27.94
N CYS A 673 57.35 -3.86 26.78
CA CYS A 673 58.24 -2.74 26.47
C CYS A 673 57.45 -1.41 26.44
N VAL A 674 56.31 -1.38 25.74
CA VAL A 674 55.40 -0.23 25.66
C VAL A 674 54.85 0.12 27.05
N TRP A 675 54.54 -0.85 27.90
CA TRP A 675 54.01 -0.56 29.23
C TRP A 675 55.03 0.07 30.19
N SER A 676 56.28 -0.40 30.16
CA SER A 676 57.37 0.06 31.05
C SER A 676 58.02 1.35 30.57
N SER A 677 58.14 1.54 29.25
CA SER A 677 58.71 2.75 28.64
C SER A 677 57.67 3.84 28.38
N GLY A 678 56.41 3.46 28.09
CA GLY A 678 55.31 4.36 27.70
C GLY A 678 55.27 4.72 26.21
N GLU A 679 56.25 4.30 25.41
CA GLU A 679 56.36 4.64 23.98
C GLU A 679 55.65 3.60 23.08
N PRO A 680 54.89 4.00 22.04
CA PRO A 680 54.10 3.11 21.18
C PRO A 680 54.90 2.41 20.05
N GLU A 681 54.41 1.27 19.53
CA GLU A 681 55.14 0.39 18.58
C GLU A 681 54.25 -0.32 17.52
N ARG A 682 54.76 -0.59 16.29
CA ARG A 682 54.02 -1.19 15.15
C ARG A 682 54.60 -2.52 14.66
N VAL A 683 53.75 -3.46 14.22
CA VAL A 683 54.09 -4.81 13.73
C VAL A 683 53.44 -5.11 12.35
N GLU A 684 54.24 -5.48 11.34
CA GLU A 684 53.79 -5.70 9.94
C GLU A 684 53.27 -7.13 9.66
N ALA A 685 52.70 -7.35 8.46
CA ALA A 685 51.83 -8.48 8.11
C ALA A 685 52.38 -9.86 8.54
N PHE A 686 51.84 -10.41 9.61
CA PHE A 686 52.18 -11.69 10.18
C PHE A 686 51.05 -12.69 10.00
N VAL A 687 51.42 -13.95 9.77
CA VAL A 687 50.47 -15.05 9.65
C VAL A 687 50.08 -15.48 11.05
N ASN A 688 48.80 -15.32 11.40
CA ASN A 688 48.32 -15.87 12.63
C ASN A 688 47.96 -17.34 12.41
N ARG A 689 48.69 -18.22 13.11
CA ARG A 689 48.51 -19.67 13.05
C ARG A 689 47.86 -20.12 14.33
N ASP A 690 46.54 -20.17 14.24
CA ASP A 690 45.66 -20.51 15.34
C ASP A 690 45.03 -21.88 15.01
N ASP A 691 44.39 -22.53 15.99
CA ASP A 691 43.75 -23.84 15.81
C ASP A 691 42.61 -23.83 14.76
N TRP A 692 42.28 -22.68 14.20
CA TRP A 692 41.15 -22.42 13.30
C TRP A 692 41.53 -22.15 11.83
N GLY A 693 42.83 -22.14 11.49
CA GLY A 693 43.30 -22.01 10.11
C GLY A 693 44.18 -20.78 9.84
N GLU A 694 44.79 -20.71 8.66
CA GLU A 694 45.74 -19.64 8.30
C GLU A 694 45.01 -18.37 7.85
N SER A 695 45.23 -17.27 8.59
CA SER A 695 44.75 -15.92 8.27
C SER A 695 45.92 -14.91 8.27
N TRP A 696 45.82 -13.85 7.46
CA TRP A 696 46.88 -12.86 7.26
C TRP A 696 46.55 -11.54 7.98
N ARG A 697 47.46 -11.02 8.84
CA ARG A 697 47.16 -9.87 9.73
C ARG A 697 48.29 -8.87 9.98
N GLU A 698 47.97 -7.59 10.19
CA GLU A 698 48.91 -6.49 10.58
C GLU A 698 48.54 -5.87 11.93
N ALA A 699 49.45 -5.26 12.74
CA ALA A 699 49.11 -4.73 14.09
C ALA A 699 49.86 -3.46 14.62
N TYR A 700 49.29 -2.74 15.63
CA TYR A 700 49.86 -1.54 16.31
C TYR A 700 49.52 -1.45 17.82
N VAL A 701 50.47 -1.07 18.70
CA VAL A 701 50.36 -1.10 20.19
C VAL A 701 50.73 0.23 20.87
N TYR A 702 49.95 0.71 21.86
CA TYR A 702 50.26 1.93 22.63
C TYR A 702 49.57 2.03 24.01
N LYS A 703 50.01 2.93 24.91
CA LYS A 703 49.51 3.10 26.30
C LYS A 703 48.66 4.37 26.48
N LEU A 704 47.56 4.27 27.25
CA LEU A 704 46.69 5.39 27.62
C LEU A 704 47.10 6.05 28.95
N PRO A 705 46.73 7.33 29.19
CA PRO A 705 47.00 8.02 30.46
C PRO A 705 46.38 7.36 31.69
N SER A 706 45.31 6.59 31.50
CA SER A 706 44.67 5.75 32.52
C SER A 706 45.54 4.59 32.99
N GLY A 707 46.54 4.18 32.19
CA GLY A 707 47.44 3.06 32.46
C GLY A 707 47.22 1.82 31.57
N GLU A 708 46.11 1.80 30.83
CA GLU A 708 45.71 0.71 29.91
C GLU A 708 46.57 0.66 28.63
N ILE A 709 46.70 -0.52 28.03
CA ILE A 709 47.40 -0.77 26.76
C ILE A 709 46.40 -1.14 25.66
N ILE A 710 46.56 -0.58 24.47
CA ILE A 710 45.68 -0.78 23.31
C ILE A 710 46.45 -1.43 22.16
N LEU A 711 45.87 -2.44 21.51
CA LEU A 711 46.38 -3.18 20.34
C LEU A 711 45.36 -3.11 19.19
N VAL A 712 45.75 -2.81 17.94
CA VAL A 712 44.87 -2.69 16.75
C VAL A 712 45.37 -3.57 15.57
N TYR A 713 44.54 -4.32 14.80
CA TYR A 713 44.95 -5.29 13.74
C TYR A 713 43.92 -5.70 12.60
N GLU A 714 44.23 -6.20 11.39
CA GLU A 714 43.26 -6.44 10.23
C GLU A 714 43.31 -7.81 9.46
N ASP A 715 42.28 -8.19 8.62
CA ASP A 715 42.18 -9.39 7.71
C ASP A 715 41.66 -9.05 6.27
N VAL A 716 42.14 -9.74 5.20
CA VAL A 716 42.12 -9.29 3.79
C VAL A 716 41.70 -10.32 2.69
N THR A 717 40.56 -11.05 2.82
CA THR A 717 40.28 -12.29 2.01
C THR A 717 39.14 -12.33 0.93
N GLU A 718 37.96 -11.67 1.06
CA GLU A 718 36.70 -11.97 0.27
C GLU A 718 36.41 -11.10 -0.97
N ASN A 719 37.08 -9.96 -1.16
CA ASN A 719 36.85 -9.00 -2.26
C ASN A 719 37.04 -9.58 -3.70
N MET A 720 37.29 -10.87 -3.79
CA MET A 720 37.67 -11.59 -4.98
C MET A 720 36.50 -12.37 -5.67
N LYS A 721 35.17 -12.20 -5.35
CA LYS A 721 34.06 -13.11 -5.84
C LYS A 721 32.66 -12.63 -6.43
N ARG A 722 32.12 -11.39 -6.34
CA ARG A 722 30.64 -11.05 -6.50
C ARG A 722 30.02 -10.61 -7.88
N GLN A 723 30.75 -10.35 -8.96
CA GLN A 723 30.29 -9.51 -10.10
C GLN A 723 29.28 -10.06 -11.19
N ALA A 724 28.32 -10.99 -10.96
CA ALA A 724 27.73 -11.80 -12.08
C ALA A 724 26.19 -11.84 -12.46
N ASP A 725 25.17 -11.38 -11.70
CA ASP A 725 23.77 -11.96 -11.80
C ASP A 725 22.55 -11.14 -12.38
N LEU A 726 22.61 -9.84 -12.76
CA LEU A 726 21.39 -8.95 -12.86
C LEU A 726 20.58 -8.81 -14.19
N ARG A 727 20.96 -9.32 -15.36
CA ARG A 727 20.47 -8.81 -16.68
C ARG A 727 19.11 -9.29 -17.27
N LEU A 728 18.34 -10.20 -16.65
CA LEU A 728 17.28 -10.96 -17.36
C LEU A 728 15.84 -10.39 -17.27
N LYS A 729 15.58 -9.31 -16.51
CA LYS A 729 14.24 -9.01 -15.94
C LYS A 729 13.37 -7.80 -16.43
N GLN A 730 13.48 -7.15 -17.62
CA GLN A 730 12.43 -6.14 -18.08
C GLN A 730 11.54 -6.35 -19.33
N PHE A 731 11.82 -7.30 -20.20
CA PHE A 731 11.25 -7.33 -21.56
C PHE A 731 9.70 -7.40 -21.79
N SER A 732 8.83 -7.65 -20.80
CA SER A 732 7.48 -8.19 -21.05
C SER A 732 6.28 -7.25 -20.75
N ILE A 733 6.25 -6.32 -19.77
CA ILE A 733 5.05 -5.46 -19.51
C ILE A 733 4.58 -4.64 -20.73
N ASN A 734 5.50 -4.29 -21.61
CA ASN A 734 5.28 -3.29 -22.65
C ASN A 734 4.38 -3.72 -23.83
N GLN A 735 3.81 -4.93 -23.88
CA GLN A 735 3.04 -5.44 -25.04
C GLN A 735 1.56 -5.84 -24.81
N SER A 736 0.89 -5.39 -23.73
CA SER A 736 -0.55 -5.68 -23.50
C SER A 736 -1.52 -4.84 -24.39
N SER A 737 -2.70 -5.39 -24.76
CA SER A 737 -3.70 -4.78 -25.67
C SER A 737 -4.74 -3.88 -25.00
N ASP A 738 -4.84 -3.88 -23.68
CA ASP A 738 -5.63 -2.90 -22.93
C ASP A 738 -4.75 -1.71 -22.53
N ALA A 739 -5.37 -0.54 -22.38
CA ALA A 739 -4.68 0.63 -21.83
C ALA A 739 -4.44 0.41 -20.33
N VAL A 740 -3.18 0.22 -19.94
CA VAL A 740 -2.78 -0.01 -18.53
C VAL A 740 -2.15 1.26 -18.00
N PHE A 741 -2.69 1.72 -16.88
CA PHE A 741 -2.19 2.84 -16.10
C PHE A 741 -1.83 2.33 -14.72
N TRP A 742 -0.67 2.73 -14.23
CA TRP A 742 -0.28 2.61 -12.83
C TRP A 742 -0.54 3.94 -12.18
N ILE A 743 -1.46 3.98 -11.22
CA ILE A 743 -1.96 5.22 -10.67
C ILE A 743 -1.57 5.31 -9.19
N ALA A 744 -1.17 6.50 -8.74
CA ALA A 744 -1.12 6.87 -7.33
C ALA A 744 -2.50 7.39 -6.85
N ARG A 745 -2.72 7.67 -5.56
CA ARG A 745 -4.07 8.02 -4.98
C ARG A 745 -4.38 9.41 -5.29
N ASP A 746 -3.35 10.25 -5.35
CA ASP A 746 -3.59 11.60 -5.80
C ASP A 746 -4.10 11.58 -7.24
N GLY A 747 -4.08 10.41 -7.90
CA GLY A 747 -4.60 10.19 -9.23
C GLY A 747 -3.53 10.43 -10.27
N THR A 748 -2.27 10.61 -9.88
CA THR A 748 -1.16 10.78 -10.83
C THR A 748 -0.74 9.45 -11.44
N PHE A 749 -0.34 9.47 -12.71
CA PHE A 749 0.12 8.26 -13.40
C PHE A 749 1.63 8.06 -13.19
N ILE A 750 2.01 6.91 -12.63
CA ILE A 750 3.39 6.53 -12.32
C ILE A 750 4.05 5.81 -13.48
N ASP A 751 3.30 4.93 -14.14
CA ASP A 751 3.72 4.28 -15.37
C ASP A 751 2.49 3.99 -16.25
N VAL A 752 2.68 3.96 -17.56
CA VAL A 752 1.64 3.63 -18.53
C VAL A 752 2.25 2.77 -19.63
N ASN A 753 1.49 1.78 -20.08
CA ASN A 753 1.92 0.97 -21.21
C ASN A 753 1.78 1.73 -22.53
N LYS A 754 2.36 1.18 -23.60
CA LYS A 754 2.30 1.78 -24.94
C LYS A 754 0.87 1.91 -25.48
N THR A 755 -0.04 1.02 -25.11
CA THR A 755 -1.43 1.01 -25.57
C THR A 755 -2.26 2.14 -24.96
N ALA A 756 -2.03 2.49 -23.69
CA ALA A 756 -2.61 3.67 -23.05
C ALA A 756 -2.24 4.96 -23.78
N CYS A 757 -0.99 5.08 -24.22
CA CYS A 757 -0.53 6.20 -25.03
C CYS A 757 -1.33 6.31 -26.34
N SER A 758 -1.45 5.20 -27.07
CA SER A 758 -2.17 5.19 -28.36
C SER A 758 -3.67 5.46 -28.24
N ASN A 759 -4.36 4.89 -27.26
CA ASN A 759 -5.82 5.00 -27.13
C ASN A 759 -6.29 6.41 -26.74
N TYR A 760 -5.49 7.14 -25.96
CA TYR A 760 -5.84 8.47 -25.48
C TYR A 760 -5.18 9.60 -26.31
N GLY A 761 -4.33 9.25 -27.28
CA GLY A 761 -3.70 10.19 -28.22
C GLY A 761 -2.52 10.97 -27.63
N TYR A 762 -2.00 10.56 -26.48
CA TYR A 762 -0.88 11.17 -25.77
C TYR A 762 0.37 10.30 -25.86
N ASN A 763 1.57 10.88 -25.83
CA ASN A 763 2.79 10.08 -25.63
C ASN A 763 3.01 9.74 -24.14
N ARG A 764 3.94 8.81 -23.82
CA ARG A 764 4.15 8.33 -22.45
C ARG A 764 4.51 9.47 -21.49
N GLU A 765 5.42 10.35 -21.85
CA GLU A 765 5.81 11.48 -21.00
C GLU A 765 4.67 12.49 -20.81
N GLU A 766 3.82 12.68 -21.82
CA GLU A 766 2.62 13.52 -21.71
C GLU A 766 1.60 12.90 -20.76
N LEU A 767 1.33 11.60 -20.83
CA LEU A 767 0.41 10.92 -19.93
C LEU A 767 0.91 10.95 -18.49
N LEU A 768 2.19 10.69 -18.24
CA LEU A 768 2.74 10.70 -16.87
C LEU A 768 2.70 12.09 -16.21
N ARG A 769 2.45 13.16 -16.98
CA ARG A 769 2.23 14.52 -16.46
C ARG A 769 0.75 14.84 -16.21
N LEU A 770 -0.16 13.96 -16.62
CA LEU A 770 -1.59 14.07 -16.37
C LEU A 770 -1.99 13.17 -15.20
N GLY A 771 -3.14 13.46 -14.64
CA GLY A 771 -3.80 12.59 -13.68
C GLY A 771 -5.16 12.10 -14.17
N VAL A 772 -5.77 11.24 -13.35
CA VAL A 772 -7.12 10.71 -13.57
C VAL A 772 -8.14 11.82 -13.85
N PHE A 773 -8.02 12.96 -13.16
CA PHE A 773 -8.92 14.11 -13.29
C PHE A 773 -8.86 14.80 -14.66
N ASP A 774 -7.72 14.71 -15.35
CA ASP A 774 -7.57 15.30 -16.67
C ASP A 774 -8.29 14.46 -17.73
N LEU A 775 -8.29 13.13 -17.53
CA LEU A 775 -8.98 12.20 -18.42
C LEU A 775 -10.49 12.15 -18.17
N THR A 776 -10.99 12.55 -17.00
CA THR A 776 -12.44 12.56 -16.71
C THR A 776 -12.89 13.63 -15.72
N ASP A 777 -14.01 14.30 -15.99
CA ASP A 777 -14.64 15.21 -15.00
C ASP A 777 -15.47 14.45 -13.95
N GLU A 778 -15.57 13.13 -14.05
CA GLU A 778 -16.40 12.36 -13.12
C GLU A 778 -15.86 12.37 -11.70
N TYR A 779 -14.58 12.71 -11.55
CA TYR A 779 -13.92 12.76 -10.26
C TYR A 779 -13.40 14.17 -9.95
N THR A 780 -13.75 14.66 -8.76
CA THR A 780 -12.99 15.68 -8.02
C THR A 780 -12.00 14.99 -7.08
N SER A 781 -10.97 15.69 -6.60
CA SER A 781 -9.99 15.14 -5.65
C SER A 781 -10.65 14.48 -4.43
N GLU A 782 -11.63 15.14 -3.80
CA GLU A 782 -12.41 14.57 -2.67
C GLU A 782 -13.19 13.29 -3.06
N SER A 783 -13.62 13.15 -4.31
CA SER A 783 -14.37 11.97 -4.77
C SER A 783 -13.47 10.81 -5.22
N TRP A 784 -12.29 11.10 -5.78
CA TRP A 784 -11.29 10.11 -6.14
C TRP A 784 -10.62 9.52 -4.91
N GLU A 785 -10.38 10.37 -3.92
CA GLU A 785 -9.95 9.90 -2.62
C GLU A 785 -10.95 8.89 -2.04
N ARG A 786 -12.25 9.21 -2.07
CA ARG A 786 -13.31 8.26 -1.70
C ARG A 786 -13.36 7.02 -2.59
N ARG A 787 -12.97 7.12 -3.86
CA ARG A 787 -12.86 5.99 -4.78
C ARG A 787 -11.76 5.03 -4.36
N CYS A 788 -10.53 5.51 -4.14
CA CYS A 788 -9.41 4.72 -3.64
C CYS A 788 -9.76 4.04 -2.30
N GLN A 789 -10.46 4.77 -1.42
CA GLN A 789 -10.98 4.32 -0.12
C GLN A 789 -11.91 3.10 -0.24
N GLU A 790 -12.67 3.02 -1.33
CA GLU A 790 -13.57 1.92 -1.64
C GLU A 790 -12.85 0.77 -2.35
N VAL A 791 -12.07 1.04 -3.40
CA VAL A 791 -11.35 0.02 -4.17
C VAL A 791 -10.43 -0.77 -3.26
N ARG A 792 -9.74 -0.10 -2.35
CA ARG A 792 -8.89 -0.72 -1.35
C ARG A 792 -9.60 -1.71 -0.44
N LYS A 793 -10.79 -1.37 0.05
CA LYS A 793 -11.59 -2.26 0.91
C LYS A 793 -12.12 -3.50 0.16
N ILE A 794 -12.24 -3.42 -1.16
CA ILE A 794 -12.87 -4.46 -2.00
C ILE A 794 -11.81 -5.20 -2.85
N GLY A 795 -10.57 -4.70 -2.89
CA GLY A 795 -9.44 -5.15 -3.71
C GLY A 795 -9.55 -4.80 -5.20
N PHE A 796 -10.77 -4.78 -5.75
CA PHE A 796 -11.03 -4.57 -7.16
C PHE A 796 -12.38 -3.90 -7.41
N GLN A 797 -12.45 -3.04 -8.42
CA GLN A 797 -13.71 -2.44 -8.84
C GLN A 797 -13.76 -2.21 -10.35
N ARG A 798 -14.90 -2.56 -10.95
CA ARG A 798 -15.20 -2.27 -12.36
C ARG A 798 -16.38 -1.32 -12.48
N LYS A 799 -16.27 -0.33 -13.36
CA LYS A 799 -17.34 0.64 -13.61
C LYS A 799 -17.23 1.22 -15.01
N GLU A 800 -18.37 1.40 -15.66
CA GLU A 800 -18.47 2.21 -16.86
C GLU A 800 -18.35 3.70 -16.51
N GLY A 801 -17.50 4.41 -17.24
CA GLY A 801 -17.27 5.84 -17.08
C GLY A 801 -17.04 6.51 -18.43
N TRP A 802 -16.87 7.82 -18.40
CA TRP A 802 -16.56 8.61 -19.59
C TRP A 802 -15.20 9.24 -19.43
N HIS A 803 -14.31 8.93 -20.37
CA HIS A 803 -13.01 9.57 -20.47
C HIS A 803 -12.96 10.53 -21.65
N ARG A 804 -11.93 11.36 -21.70
CA ARG A 804 -11.58 12.23 -22.81
C ARG A 804 -10.20 11.91 -23.33
N ASP A 805 -10.06 12.04 -24.64
CA ASP A 805 -8.77 12.00 -25.31
C ASP A 805 -8.11 13.39 -25.34
N LYS A 806 -6.92 13.47 -25.92
CA LYS A 806 -6.13 14.71 -26.10
C LYS A 806 -6.87 15.83 -26.81
N ASP A 807 -7.82 15.51 -27.68
CA ASP A 807 -8.62 16.48 -28.43
C ASP A 807 -9.90 16.90 -27.66
N GLY A 808 -10.08 16.41 -26.43
CA GLY A 808 -11.20 16.72 -25.55
C GLY A 808 -12.49 15.97 -25.90
N LYS A 809 -12.44 14.99 -26.80
CA LYS A 809 -13.60 14.21 -27.22
C LYS A 809 -13.92 13.18 -26.15
N ARG A 810 -15.16 13.21 -25.64
CA ARG A 810 -15.65 12.22 -24.68
C ARG A 810 -15.98 10.89 -25.35
N PHE A 811 -15.52 9.79 -24.77
CA PHE A 811 -15.85 8.42 -25.17
C PHE A 811 -16.11 7.53 -23.93
N PRO A 812 -17.00 6.53 -24.06
CA PRO A 812 -17.29 5.64 -22.95
C PRO A 812 -16.14 4.64 -22.78
N VAL A 813 -15.79 4.35 -21.53
CA VAL A 813 -14.78 3.37 -21.15
C VAL A 813 -15.35 2.46 -20.08
N ASP A 814 -14.90 1.22 -20.08
CA ASP A 814 -15.15 0.29 -18.98
C ASP A 814 -13.86 0.15 -18.18
N ILE A 815 -13.87 0.70 -16.96
CA ILE A 815 -12.68 0.91 -16.15
C ILE A 815 -12.61 -0.18 -15.11
N SER A 816 -11.47 -0.86 -15.02
CA SER A 816 -11.17 -1.87 -14.00
C SER A 816 -9.97 -1.40 -13.19
N ILE A 817 -10.16 -1.14 -11.90
CA ILE A 817 -9.15 -0.63 -10.97
C ILE A 817 -8.84 -1.72 -9.95
N ASN A 818 -7.56 -1.99 -9.69
CA ASN A 818 -7.13 -2.95 -8.67
C ASN A 818 -6.25 -2.25 -7.66
N HIS A 819 -6.50 -2.50 -6.38
CA HIS A 819 -5.61 -2.02 -5.34
C HIS A 819 -4.38 -2.94 -5.23
N LEU A 820 -3.18 -2.37 -5.24
CA LEU A 820 -1.92 -3.06 -5.01
C LEU A 820 -1.09 -2.29 -3.99
N GLU A 821 -0.46 -3.01 -3.07
CA GLU A 821 0.47 -2.43 -2.10
C GLU A 821 1.86 -3.06 -2.26
N PHE A 822 2.89 -2.22 -2.46
CA PHE A 822 4.27 -2.66 -2.67
C PHE A 822 5.25 -1.68 -2.00
N GLU A 823 6.16 -2.20 -1.17
CA GLU A 823 7.08 -1.39 -0.33
C GLU A 823 6.38 -0.23 0.38
N GLY A 824 5.22 -0.53 0.98
CA GLY A 824 4.35 0.42 1.70
C GLY A 824 3.59 1.38 0.79
N HIS A 825 3.93 1.52 -0.49
CA HIS A 825 3.21 2.43 -1.37
C HIS A 825 2.01 1.69 -1.96
N GLU A 826 0.86 2.33 -1.91
CA GLU A 826 -0.32 1.81 -2.60
C GLU A 826 -0.37 2.36 -4.03
N TYR A 827 -0.98 1.55 -4.89
CA TYR A 827 -1.12 1.78 -6.31
C TYR A 827 -2.50 1.26 -6.77
N TYR A 828 -3.09 1.90 -7.79
CA TYR A 828 -4.43 1.58 -8.32
C TYR A 828 -4.48 1.31 -9.83
#